data_AF-A0A514WXN0-F1
#
_entry.id   AF-A0A514WXN0-F1
#
_cell.length_a   1.000
_cell.length_b   1.000
_cell.length_c   1.000
_cell.angle_alpha   90.00
_cell.angle_beta   90.00
_cell.angle_gamma   90.00
#
_symmetry.space_group_name_H-M   'P 1'
#
loop_
_entity.id
_entity.type
_entity.pdbx_description
1 polymer ?
#
loop_
_entity_poly.entity_id
_entity_poly.type
_entity_poly.pdbx_seq_one_letter_code
_entity_poly.pdbx_strand_id
1 'polypeptide(L)'
;MSLRIVIVFALCLMALSIASAESVSLPLNSVKKPAADLIAGSGQAIDVGQAAAMAQKGTDLSLYNPADNKMWQDRTYPATEEVAGAYPNGPTGVKFLSEEAAIRKAFTYMSRVQSQEDPTKFYRFSLSRYSHTALMRAALLRKLGYYVASPKYYKNLRVFFNSEEEKQTFLTNAEQYMIVDLASRNWVIEDNKQNHSVVFSDAVLEPASDEYFDIHWGMAPDPNFPEQLAAVQRYSKYRAYRALILPFTLVDVPESINRFSPKLGSVLSGNVVLTHPSAESFAACTYEDARWLMRRLQRLSTKDFSDIVKAGAFPAELESLVLAKLYYRAKNGLELFNLPNSAGWPSPSLDITSPSGLVQNGKVMKEFAPGYPQRFAHGDRQSPFQDGDLQRYLGIRGKTALIQTAINHINEHLAFLSTSDLAVKRGNEIQKRIIDHIRTNPREPLYQPVEAWGGPVAGLSMNAGRQVTTGTYYGSSAAIQLVDNLSLTGSVGYFMALDGVPKISPVGGANLMITRDYTHVRPLLSIQEGVKVPWQNLVIPRFMEKLGAVLGQTDPKASDTVQVPGDGKAPTKIPLDAFLSDLREGEVFTITDSVALAAYAQVSASIDTLMGITPLDFLNTVALGVDGSRVILSQTSFMRTSEGVQVFVRKQSSTALGMTLDINYFINLLKVRAQTNITDLHTDAFVIDYRPEMAEQLDLSQTDNKYVKTFLDTRKNLKPVLYSLFRDNDTELLYSKFKFQKFEIDHNLKTREIRTRLLAQRVDSLNEDHLLKIRYPRSVDAPELDPKDEEVTLFSNKKGELVGRDLLGFAMDWITGIINKWQPKAQVSLGDSDDPNPANTPFGKAYWRTATTESDLTVNQKQYPSVAILQHVWGGWHLSKKKFLNLIDEVQGQFKGTTVANYRLVEPEAFSTVTSVDFYRVTAQLSVLPGGLDKIRDLVLQPDADGKDVDNARFFGRLFQKLSEKMGKPAKANDREFFDDLMKIFGNGDYKTGLAWFNNMCEQAHSEQTSRQRDHVSNTNSGYWVNGTYYQCLMPWVKNLINMARSYPKDKKEQTKWMTSVLYILDEEIPLPQLLKFLGPENYVFFVRINGFRTGDEDGDIEYFSNTLGDPKKNLDYANGLINMFATKTRISPIELDRTQGGFK
;
A
#
# COMPACT_ATOMS: atom_id res chain seq x y z
N MET A 1 40.23 1.14 6.09
CA MET A 1 38.87 1.72 6.12
C MET A 1 37.99 1.25 4.95
N SER A 2 38.35 0.15 4.26
CA SER A 2 37.77 -0.23 2.95
C SER A 2 37.25 -1.67 2.81
N LEU A 3 37.11 -2.46 3.89
CA LEU A 3 36.48 -3.79 3.80
C LEU A 3 35.06 -3.80 4.40
N ARG A 4 34.82 -2.99 5.44
CA ARG A 4 33.51 -2.89 6.11
C ARG A 4 32.43 -2.22 5.25
N ILE A 5 32.79 -1.27 4.38
CA ILE A 5 31.82 -0.59 3.50
C ILE A 5 31.42 -1.48 2.33
N VAL A 6 32.35 -2.28 1.79
CA VAL A 6 32.09 -3.25 0.72
C VAL A 6 31.25 -4.42 1.24
N ILE A 7 31.51 -4.89 2.47
CA ILE A 7 30.71 -5.94 3.12
C ILE A 7 29.29 -5.44 3.44
N VAL A 8 29.11 -4.18 3.83
CA VAL A 8 27.79 -3.58 4.07
C VAL A 8 27.02 -3.40 2.75
N PHE A 9 27.67 -2.99 1.66
CA PHE A 9 27.04 -2.88 0.34
C PHE A 9 26.67 -4.25 -0.26
N ALA A 10 27.51 -5.27 -0.06
CA ALA A 10 27.22 -6.64 -0.47
C ALA A 10 26.10 -7.28 0.37
N LEU A 11 26.01 -6.97 1.68
CA LEU A 11 24.89 -7.37 2.54
C LEU A 11 23.58 -6.68 2.14
N CYS A 12 23.61 -5.42 1.72
CA CYS A 12 22.43 -4.71 1.21
C CYS A 12 21.96 -5.24 -0.16
N LEU A 13 22.86 -5.66 -1.04
CA LEU A 13 22.52 -6.32 -2.31
C LEU A 13 22.04 -7.77 -2.12
N MET A 14 22.55 -8.48 -1.10
CA MET A 14 22.04 -9.81 -0.71
C MET A 14 20.69 -9.75 0.04
N ALA A 15 20.34 -8.61 0.65
CA ALA A 15 18.99 -8.37 1.15
C ALA A 15 17.97 -8.11 0.02
N LEU A 16 18.44 -7.80 -1.20
CA LEU A 16 17.61 -7.68 -2.41
C LEU A 16 17.47 -8.99 -3.18
N SER A 17 18.27 -10.02 -2.87
CA SER A 17 17.89 -11.41 -3.18
C SER A 17 16.99 -11.94 -2.07
N ILE A 18 15.79 -11.35 -1.92
CA ILE A 18 14.66 -12.17 -1.54
C ILE A 18 14.61 -13.19 -2.68
N ALA A 19 15.01 -14.44 -2.42
CA ALA A 19 14.65 -15.54 -3.32
C ALA A 19 13.18 -15.33 -3.59
N SER A 20 12.82 -14.93 -4.82
CA SER A 20 11.45 -14.62 -5.21
C SER A 20 10.63 -15.82 -4.78
N ALA A 21 9.92 -15.68 -3.65
CA ALA A 21 9.23 -16.79 -3.06
C ALA A 21 8.11 -17.12 -4.03
N GLU A 22 8.32 -18.19 -4.80
CA GLU A 22 7.32 -18.73 -5.68
C GLU A 22 6.06 -19.06 -4.85
N SER A 23 4.90 -19.05 -5.50
CA SER A 23 3.64 -19.35 -4.82
C SER A 23 2.84 -20.41 -5.57
N VAL A 24 2.14 -21.26 -4.83
CA VAL A 24 1.11 -22.14 -5.39
C VAL A 24 -0.25 -21.59 -5.03
N SER A 25 -1.14 -21.57 -6.03
CA SER A 25 -2.53 -21.14 -5.88
C SER A 25 -3.46 -22.36 -5.93
N LEU A 26 -4.20 -22.58 -4.84
CA LEU A 26 -5.14 -23.69 -4.67
C LEU A 26 -6.58 -23.14 -4.66
N PRO A 27 -7.36 -23.34 -5.73
CA PRO A 27 -8.70 -22.77 -5.81
C PRO A 27 -9.65 -23.43 -4.81
N LEU A 28 -10.43 -22.62 -4.07
CA LEU A 28 -11.38 -23.11 -3.07
C LEU A 28 -12.55 -23.89 -3.67
N ASN A 29 -13.03 -23.44 -4.85
CA ASN A 29 -14.28 -23.91 -5.46
C ASN A 29 -14.12 -24.45 -6.90
N SER A 30 -12.89 -24.65 -7.39
CA SER A 30 -12.61 -25.18 -8.73
C SER A 30 -11.93 -26.54 -8.67
N VAL A 31 -12.41 -27.46 -9.51
CA VAL A 31 -11.84 -28.81 -9.63
C VAL A 31 -10.67 -28.78 -10.61
N LYS A 32 -9.45 -28.63 -10.08
CA LYS A 32 -8.23 -29.01 -10.81
C LYS A 32 -8.27 -30.53 -11.09
N LYS A 33 -7.50 -30.99 -12.08
CA LYS A 33 -7.42 -32.42 -12.42
C LYS A 33 -7.09 -33.26 -11.16
N PRO A 34 -7.95 -34.21 -10.75
CA PRO A 34 -7.69 -35.06 -9.59
C PRO A 34 -6.40 -35.87 -9.71
N ALA A 35 -5.88 -36.34 -8.58
CA ALA A 35 -4.74 -37.25 -8.57
C ALA A 35 -5.10 -38.59 -9.21
N ALA A 36 -4.11 -39.28 -9.79
CA ALA A 36 -4.30 -40.51 -10.55
C ALA A 36 -4.20 -41.78 -9.72
N ASP A 37 -3.89 -41.65 -8.43
CA ASP A 37 -3.56 -42.76 -7.53
C ASP A 37 -4.54 -42.91 -6.37
N LEU A 38 -5.76 -42.38 -6.48
CA LEU A 38 -6.75 -42.44 -5.39
C LEU A 38 -7.30 -43.86 -5.21
N ILE A 39 -7.48 -44.28 -3.94
CA ILE A 39 -8.08 -45.58 -3.58
C ILE A 39 -9.34 -45.39 -2.73
N ALA A 40 -10.39 -46.15 -3.05
CA ALA A 40 -11.62 -46.24 -2.28
C ALA A 40 -11.38 -47.00 -0.96
N GLY A 41 -12.30 -46.84 0.02
CA GLY A 41 -12.22 -47.58 1.29
C GLY A 41 -12.26 -49.11 1.16
N SER A 42 -12.71 -49.64 0.01
CA SER A 42 -12.67 -51.05 -0.37
C SER A 42 -11.31 -51.51 -0.94
N GLY A 43 -10.35 -50.60 -1.10
CA GLY A 43 -9.04 -50.85 -1.74
C GLY A 43 -9.06 -50.75 -3.27
N GLN A 44 -10.21 -50.47 -3.90
CA GLN A 44 -10.31 -50.32 -5.35
C GLN A 44 -9.74 -48.97 -5.82
N ALA A 45 -8.92 -48.98 -6.87
CA ALA A 45 -8.41 -47.77 -7.50
C ALA A 45 -9.54 -46.96 -8.16
N ILE A 46 -9.54 -45.65 -7.94
CA ILE A 46 -10.47 -44.69 -8.52
C ILE A 46 -9.76 -44.01 -9.69
N ASP A 47 -10.25 -44.23 -10.91
CA ASP A 47 -9.69 -43.57 -12.10
C ASP A 47 -9.91 -42.04 -12.06
N VAL A 48 -9.05 -41.27 -12.72
CA VAL A 48 -9.12 -39.79 -12.75
C VAL A 48 -10.47 -39.29 -13.26
N GLY A 49 -11.05 -39.94 -14.28
CA GLY A 49 -12.37 -39.57 -14.81
C GLY A 49 -13.49 -39.82 -13.79
N GLN A 50 -13.40 -40.93 -13.05
CA GLN A 50 -14.34 -41.23 -11.96
C GLN A 50 -14.20 -40.24 -10.81
N ALA A 51 -12.97 -39.95 -10.37
CA ALA A 51 -12.69 -38.96 -9.33
C ALA A 51 -13.21 -37.57 -9.72
N ALA A 52 -13.02 -37.15 -10.98
CA ALA A 52 -13.53 -35.88 -11.49
C ALA A 52 -15.07 -35.84 -11.47
N ALA A 53 -15.74 -36.92 -11.88
CA ALA A 53 -17.19 -37.02 -11.81
C ALA A 53 -17.72 -37.01 -10.36
N MET A 54 -16.99 -37.63 -9.42
CA MET A 54 -17.32 -37.59 -7.99
C MET A 54 -17.18 -36.18 -7.42
N ALA A 55 -16.09 -35.46 -7.75
CA ALA A 55 -15.89 -34.07 -7.35
C ALA A 55 -16.97 -33.14 -7.92
N GLN A 56 -17.35 -33.31 -9.19
CA GLN A 56 -18.44 -32.53 -9.82
C GLN A 56 -19.79 -32.76 -9.13
N LYS A 57 -20.01 -33.94 -8.53
CA LYS A 57 -21.20 -34.25 -7.71
C LYS A 57 -21.10 -33.74 -6.26
N GLY A 58 -20.03 -33.02 -5.90
CA GLY A 58 -19.79 -32.49 -4.56
C GLY A 58 -19.18 -33.50 -3.57
N THR A 59 -18.62 -34.61 -4.05
CA THR A 59 -17.93 -35.58 -3.18
C THR A 59 -16.58 -35.02 -2.73
N ASP A 60 -16.31 -35.02 -1.43
CA ASP A 60 -15.02 -34.60 -0.87
C ASP A 60 -13.93 -35.63 -1.17
N LEU A 61 -13.11 -35.37 -2.20
CA LEU A 61 -12.01 -36.27 -2.58
C LEU A 61 -10.90 -36.34 -1.53
N SER A 62 -10.86 -35.45 -0.53
CA SER A 62 -9.84 -35.47 0.53
C SER A 62 -10.00 -36.65 1.50
N LEU A 63 -11.12 -37.37 1.43
CA LEU A 63 -11.41 -38.55 2.25
C LEU A 63 -10.70 -39.83 1.76
N TYR A 64 -10.21 -39.83 0.52
CA TYR A 64 -9.54 -40.99 -0.08
C TYR A 64 -8.02 -40.87 0.07
N ASN A 65 -7.34 -41.97 0.35
CA ASN A 65 -5.88 -41.99 0.37
C ASN A 65 -5.33 -42.18 -1.06
N PRO A 66 -4.07 -41.78 -1.34
CA PRO A 66 -3.34 -42.33 -2.46
C PRO A 66 -3.00 -43.81 -2.21
N ALA A 67 -2.70 -44.54 -3.28
CA ALA A 67 -2.09 -45.85 -3.19
C ALA A 67 -0.68 -45.75 -2.55
N ASP A 68 -0.40 -46.67 -1.65
CA ASP A 68 0.92 -46.78 -1.00
C ASP A 68 2.02 -46.93 -2.06
N ASN A 69 3.13 -46.22 -1.83
CA ASN A 69 4.30 -46.24 -2.69
C ASN A 69 5.59 -46.06 -1.86
N LYS A 70 6.73 -45.93 -2.54
CA LYS A 70 8.03 -45.75 -1.86
C LYS A 70 8.17 -44.41 -1.13
N MET A 71 7.47 -43.37 -1.58
CA MET A 71 7.50 -42.03 -0.97
C MET A 71 6.55 -41.93 0.23
N TRP A 72 5.39 -42.57 0.17
CA TRP A 72 4.34 -42.44 1.18
C TRP A 72 3.59 -43.75 1.42
N GLN A 73 3.27 -44.01 2.70
CA GLN A 73 2.53 -45.18 3.16
C GLN A 73 1.52 -44.77 4.23
N ASP A 74 0.39 -45.48 4.34
CA ASP A 74 -0.60 -45.24 5.39
C ASP A 74 -0.19 -45.74 6.79
N ARG A 75 0.92 -45.19 7.30
CA ARG A 75 1.40 -45.41 8.67
C ARG A 75 2.07 -44.15 9.22
N THR A 76 2.24 -44.09 10.54
CA THR A 76 2.97 -43.01 11.21
C THR A 76 4.32 -43.53 11.68
N TYR A 77 5.40 -42.84 11.31
CA TYR A 77 6.75 -43.17 11.75
C TYR A 77 7.14 -42.36 12.99
N PRO A 78 8.11 -42.83 13.81
CA PRO A 78 8.67 -42.01 14.89
C PRO A 78 9.41 -40.79 14.31
N ALA A 79 9.44 -39.68 15.06
CA ALA A 79 10.04 -38.42 14.63
C ALA A 79 11.53 -38.59 14.27
N THR A 80 12.24 -39.36 15.10
CA THR A 80 13.61 -39.81 14.89
C THR A 80 13.70 -41.32 15.07
N GLU A 81 14.66 -41.96 14.40
CA GLU A 81 15.02 -43.36 14.63
C GLU A 81 16.36 -43.41 15.38
N GLU A 82 16.32 -43.80 16.65
CA GLU A 82 17.52 -44.05 17.44
C GLU A 82 17.88 -45.54 17.40
N VAL A 83 18.51 -45.96 16.31
CA VAL A 83 19.09 -47.31 16.22
C VAL A 83 20.54 -47.24 16.68
N ALA A 84 20.86 -47.92 17.78
CA ALA A 84 22.22 -47.98 18.31
C ALA A 84 23.20 -48.50 17.24
N GLY A 85 24.29 -47.76 16.99
CA GLY A 85 25.29 -48.10 15.97
C GLY A 85 24.90 -47.80 14.51
N ALA A 86 23.73 -47.17 14.27
CA ALA A 86 23.33 -46.74 12.92
C ALA A 86 24.06 -45.49 12.41
N TYR A 87 24.73 -44.76 13.31
CA TYR A 87 25.51 -43.57 12.98
C TYR A 87 26.79 -43.51 13.84
N PRO A 88 27.91 -43.01 13.31
CA PRO A 88 29.18 -42.95 14.04
C PRO A 88 29.14 -42.00 15.24
N ASN A 89 30.04 -42.17 16.21
CA ASN A 89 30.26 -41.17 17.24
C ASN A 89 30.96 -39.92 16.66
N GLY A 90 30.51 -38.73 17.05
CA GLY A 90 30.99 -37.45 16.51
C GLY A 90 32.52 -37.24 16.61
N PRO A 91 33.16 -37.55 17.76
CA PRO A 91 34.61 -37.43 17.92
C PRO A 91 35.43 -38.44 17.09
N THR A 92 34.94 -39.67 16.92
CA THR A 92 35.57 -40.67 16.05
C THR A 92 35.49 -40.24 14.59
N GLY A 93 34.36 -39.62 14.22
CA GLY A 93 34.22 -38.87 12.98
C GLY A 93 34.00 -39.72 11.74
N VAL A 94 34.14 -39.06 10.59
CA VAL A 94 33.93 -39.62 9.26
C VAL A 94 35.08 -39.22 8.33
N LYS A 95 35.33 -40.02 7.29
CA LYS A 95 36.28 -39.72 6.23
C LYS A 95 35.55 -39.10 5.03
N PHE A 96 36.00 -37.95 4.56
CA PHE A 96 35.53 -37.35 3.31
C PHE A 96 35.95 -38.23 2.12
N LEU A 97 35.03 -38.41 1.16
CA LEU A 97 35.29 -39.16 -0.07
C LEU A 97 35.14 -38.29 -1.32
N SER A 98 34.00 -37.62 -1.47
CA SER A 98 33.70 -36.82 -2.66
C SER A 98 32.58 -35.81 -2.39
N GLU A 99 32.55 -34.74 -3.18
CA GLU A 99 31.39 -33.85 -3.25
C GLU A 99 30.21 -34.58 -3.94
N GLU A 100 29.00 -34.47 -3.39
CA GLU A 100 27.79 -35.06 -4.00
C GLU A 100 26.94 -33.99 -4.67
N ALA A 101 26.64 -32.91 -3.95
CA ALA A 101 25.82 -31.82 -4.47
C ALA A 101 26.14 -30.52 -3.75
N ALA A 102 26.13 -29.41 -4.49
CA ALA A 102 26.32 -28.08 -3.94
C ALA A 102 25.25 -27.13 -4.47
N ILE A 103 24.26 -26.82 -3.64
CA ILE A 103 23.01 -26.20 -4.08
C ILE A 103 22.94 -24.78 -3.53
N ARG A 104 23.43 -23.83 -4.35
CA ARG A 104 23.48 -22.40 -3.99
C ARG A 104 22.09 -21.82 -3.65
N LYS A 105 21.04 -22.21 -4.39
CA LYS A 105 19.64 -21.75 -4.15
C LYS A 105 19.11 -22.20 -2.77
N ALA A 106 19.67 -23.28 -2.21
CA ALA A 106 19.28 -23.85 -0.92
C ALA A 106 20.32 -23.62 0.20
N PHE A 107 21.38 -22.85 -0.08
CA PHE A 107 22.53 -22.62 0.82
C PHE A 107 23.03 -23.87 1.53
N THR A 108 23.11 -24.98 0.78
CA THR A 108 23.42 -26.30 1.31
C THR A 108 24.55 -26.94 0.52
N TYR A 109 25.53 -27.49 1.24
CA TYR A 109 26.67 -28.23 0.71
C TYR A 109 26.59 -29.69 1.18
N MET A 110 26.66 -30.64 0.24
CA MET A 110 26.52 -32.07 0.50
C MET A 110 27.72 -32.85 -0.03
N SER A 111 28.21 -33.80 0.76
CA SER A 111 29.34 -34.66 0.41
C SER A 111 29.13 -36.09 0.87
N ARG A 112 29.79 -37.02 0.19
CA ARG A 112 29.82 -38.42 0.58
C ARG A 112 30.92 -38.64 1.61
N VAL A 113 30.57 -39.32 2.69
CA VAL A 113 31.51 -39.65 3.76
C VAL A 113 31.41 -41.12 4.17
N GLN A 114 32.51 -41.65 4.72
CA GLN A 114 32.60 -43.01 5.26
C GLN A 114 32.80 -42.97 6.76
N SER A 115 32.16 -43.87 7.51
CA SER A 115 32.39 -43.97 8.96
C SER A 115 33.81 -44.48 9.25
N GLN A 116 34.48 -43.84 10.21
CA GLN A 116 35.76 -44.32 10.75
C GLN A 116 35.59 -45.48 11.73
N GLU A 117 34.41 -45.62 12.35
CA GLU A 117 34.07 -46.72 13.27
C GLU A 117 33.71 -48.01 12.52
N ASP A 118 33.05 -47.86 11.37
CA ASP A 118 32.55 -48.95 10.55
C ASP A 118 32.74 -48.57 9.08
N PRO A 119 33.88 -48.95 8.46
CA PRO A 119 34.19 -48.60 7.08
C PRO A 119 33.18 -49.16 6.06
N THR A 120 32.26 -50.06 6.43
CA THR A 120 31.22 -50.55 5.53
C THR A 120 30.05 -49.58 5.36
N LYS A 121 29.95 -48.56 6.22
CA LYS A 121 28.84 -47.61 6.23
C LYS A 121 29.24 -46.28 5.59
N PHE A 122 28.41 -45.84 4.66
CA PHE A 122 28.52 -44.57 3.95
C PHE A 122 27.32 -43.69 4.30
N TYR A 123 27.57 -42.39 4.39
CA TYR A 123 26.57 -41.38 4.69
C TYR A 123 26.72 -40.22 3.73
N ARG A 124 25.63 -39.50 3.53
CA ARG A 124 25.68 -38.13 3.07
C ARG A 124 25.90 -37.23 4.26
N PHE A 125 26.91 -36.38 4.16
CA PHE A 125 27.22 -35.31 5.09
C PHE A 125 26.75 -33.99 4.49
N SER A 126 26.03 -33.20 5.29
CA SER A 126 25.46 -31.93 4.84
C SER A 126 25.80 -30.79 5.81
N LEU A 127 26.20 -29.66 5.24
CA LEU A 127 26.29 -28.35 5.90
C LEU A 127 25.26 -27.42 5.29
N SER A 128 24.46 -26.76 6.11
CA SER A 128 23.35 -25.93 5.61
C SER A 128 23.00 -24.80 6.56
N ARG A 129 22.64 -23.65 6.00
CA ARG A 129 21.99 -22.57 6.76
C ARG A 129 20.59 -22.93 7.28
N TYR A 130 20.06 -24.09 6.86
CA TYR A 130 18.73 -24.60 7.19
C TYR A 130 18.77 -26.02 7.77
N SER A 131 19.88 -26.47 8.37
CA SER A 131 20.00 -27.79 9.01
C SER A 131 18.83 -28.07 9.96
N HIS A 132 18.56 -27.14 10.88
CA HIS A 132 17.48 -27.30 11.86
C HIS A 132 16.09 -27.42 11.23
N THR A 133 15.85 -26.64 10.17
CA THR A 133 14.60 -26.67 9.40
C THR A 133 14.43 -28.00 8.66
N ALA A 134 15.51 -28.52 8.06
CA ALA A 134 15.49 -29.81 7.36
C ALA A 134 15.23 -30.98 8.31
N LEU A 135 15.85 -30.98 9.49
CA LEU A 135 15.62 -31.98 10.54
C LEU A 135 14.17 -31.96 11.05
N MET A 136 13.62 -30.76 11.31
CA MET A 136 12.23 -30.57 11.71
C MET A 136 11.26 -31.04 10.61
N ARG A 137 11.56 -30.76 9.34
CA ARG A 137 10.78 -31.23 8.18
C ARG A 137 10.83 -32.73 8.02
N ALA A 138 12.00 -33.36 8.20
CA ALA A 138 12.12 -34.82 8.20
C ALA A 138 11.19 -35.45 9.25
N ALA A 139 11.21 -34.94 10.48
CA ALA A 139 10.34 -35.43 11.55
C ALA A 139 8.85 -35.26 11.24
N LEU A 140 8.43 -34.11 10.70
CA LEU A 140 7.04 -33.90 10.29
C LEU A 140 6.63 -34.85 9.16
N LEU A 141 7.44 -34.98 8.11
CA LEU A 141 7.17 -35.86 6.97
C LEU A 141 6.98 -37.31 7.43
N ARG A 142 7.85 -37.79 8.31
CA ARG A 142 7.77 -39.12 8.94
C ARG A 142 6.47 -39.29 9.73
N LYS A 143 6.06 -38.29 10.51
CA LYS A 143 4.79 -38.33 11.26
C LYS A 143 3.56 -38.36 10.33
N LEU A 144 3.66 -37.77 9.14
CA LEU A 144 2.61 -37.75 8.12
C LEU A 144 2.57 -39.00 7.22
N GLY A 145 3.52 -39.92 7.39
CA GLY A 145 3.58 -41.19 6.65
C GLY A 145 4.47 -41.20 5.42
N TYR A 146 5.24 -40.13 5.20
CA TYR A 146 6.30 -40.14 4.20
C TYR A 146 7.49 -40.95 4.70
N TYR A 147 8.05 -41.76 3.81
CA TYR A 147 9.31 -42.42 4.07
C TYR A 147 10.43 -41.40 3.90
N VAL A 148 11.13 -41.10 4.99
CA VAL A 148 12.34 -40.26 5.03
C VAL A 148 13.28 -40.94 6.00
N ALA A 149 14.49 -41.28 5.58
CA ALA A 149 15.50 -41.78 6.50
C ALA A 149 15.72 -40.74 7.62
N SER A 150 15.89 -41.16 8.87
CA SER A 150 16.02 -40.22 9.99
C SER A 150 17.41 -39.57 9.99
N PRO A 151 17.59 -38.30 9.56
CA PRO A 151 18.89 -37.64 9.64
C PRO A 151 19.33 -37.47 11.11
N LYS A 152 20.65 -37.44 11.33
CA LYS A 152 21.25 -37.23 12.66
C LYS A 152 22.05 -35.94 12.70
N TYR A 153 21.70 -35.09 13.65
CA TYR A 153 22.42 -33.85 13.96
C TYR A 153 23.65 -34.09 14.82
N TYR A 154 24.73 -33.38 14.53
CA TYR A 154 25.97 -33.37 15.29
C TYR A 154 26.34 -31.93 15.67
N LYS A 155 26.46 -31.69 16.99
CA LYS A 155 27.08 -30.46 17.52
C LYS A 155 28.59 -30.39 17.35
N ASN A 156 29.22 -31.55 17.16
CA ASN A 156 30.65 -31.71 16.97
C ASN A 156 30.85 -32.95 16.12
N LEU A 157 31.15 -32.78 14.83
CA LEU A 157 31.51 -33.89 13.95
C LEU A 157 32.90 -33.67 13.38
N ARG A 158 33.79 -34.63 13.63
CA ARG A 158 35.13 -34.63 13.04
C ARG A 158 35.09 -35.22 11.63
N VAL A 159 35.64 -34.52 10.67
CA VAL A 159 35.79 -34.97 9.28
C VAL A 159 37.26 -35.03 8.94
N PHE A 160 37.71 -36.17 8.40
CA PHE A 160 39.09 -36.42 7.97
C PHE A 160 39.20 -36.37 6.45
N PHE A 161 40.30 -35.79 5.98
CA PHE A 161 40.63 -35.63 4.57
C PHE A 161 41.92 -36.38 4.24
N ASN A 162 42.10 -36.75 2.97
CA ASN A 162 43.30 -37.43 2.50
C ASN A 162 44.52 -36.50 2.45
N SER A 163 44.29 -35.20 2.25
CA SER A 163 45.34 -34.18 2.19
C SER A 163 44.85 -32.82 2.68
N GLU A 164 45.79 -31.93 2.99
CA GLU A 164 45.49 -30.55 3.33
C GLU A 164 44.82 -29.78 2.16
N GLU A 165 45.22 -30.07 0.92
CA GLU A 165 44.65 -29.43 -0.28
C GLU A 165 43.19 -29.80 -0.49
N GLU A 166 42.83 -31.07 -0.29
CA GLU A 166 41.44 -31.55 -0.35
C GLU A 166 40.57 -30.87 0.72
N LYS A 167 41.10 -30.74 1.94
CA LYS A 167 40.42 -30.04 3.04
C LYS A 167 40.18 -28.56 2.72
N GLN A 168 41.17 -27.85 2.17
CA GLN A 168 41.01 -26.43 1.83
C GLN A 168 40.04 -26.23 0.66
N THR A 169 40.05 -27.13 -0.32
CA THR A 169 39.09 -27.12 -1.44
C THR A 169 37.66 -27.33 -0.93
N PHE A 170 37.47 -28.32 -0.04
CA PHE A 170 36.18 -28.56 0.61
C PHE A 170 35.65 -27.33 1.35
N LEU A 171 36.49 -26.68 2.17
CA LEU A 171 36.08 -25.50 2.94
C LEU A 171 35.72 -24.34 2.01
N THR A 172 36.52 -24.11 0.97
CA THR A 172 36.29 -23.04 -0.02
C THR A 172 34.97 -23.26 -0.77
N ASN A 173 34.70 -24.49 -1.21
CA ASN A 173 33.45 -24.84 -1.87
C ASN A 173 32.26 -24.63 -0.92
N ALA A 174 32.34 -25.17 0.30
CA ALA A 174 31.28 -25.00 1.29
C ALA A 174 30.97 -23.51 1.56
N GLU A 175 31.98 -22.65 1.72
CA GLU A 175 31.82 -21.21 1.89
C GLU A 175 31.14 -20.54 0.69
N GLN A 176 31.55 -20.87 -0.53
CA GLN A 176 30.97 -20.33 -1.76
C GLN A 176 29.49 -20.69 -1.94
N TYR A 177 29.12 -21.94 -1.67
CA TYR A 177 27.75 -22.43 -1.89
C TYR A 177 26.78 -22.08 -0.76
N MET A 178 27.25 -22.08 0.49
CA MET A 178 26.46 -21.63 1.64
C MET A 178 26.37 -20.10 1.73
N ILE A 179 27.26 -19.38 1.02
CA ILE A 179 27.42 -17.92 1.09
C ILE A 179 27.66 -17.49 2.54
N VAL A 180 28.67 -18.11 3.14
CA VAL A 180 29.02 -17.94 4.55
C VAL A 180 30.53 -17.97 4.71
N ASP A 181 31.05 -17.25 5.69
CA ASP A 181 32.40 -17.44 6.20
C ASP A 181 32.30 -18.42 7.38
N LEU A 182 32.83 -19.63 7.18
CA LEU A 182 32.69 -20.72 8.15
C LEU A 182 33.48 -20.43 9.43
N ALA A 183 34.60 -19.70 9.33
CA ALA A 183 35.42 -19.33 10.47
C ALA A 183 34.76 -18.24 11.32
N SER A 184 34.29 -17.13 10.71
CA SER A 184 33.70 -16.02 11.49
C SER A 184 32.36 -16.37 12.12
N ARG A 185 31.64 -17.36 11.59
CA ARG A 185 30.38 -17.87 12.17
C ARG A 185 30.55 -19.09 13.08
N ASN A 186 31.79 -19.51 13.39
CA ASN A 186 32.10 -20.67 14.24
C ASN A 186 31.50 -21.99 13.73
N TRP A 187 31.34 -22.17 12.41
CA TRP A 187 31.03 -23.48 11.82
C TRP A 187 32.20 -24.45 12.02
N VAL A 188 33.43 -23.94 12.00
CA VAL A 188 34.66 -24.70 12.28
C VAL A 188 35.11 -24.42 13.71
N ILE A 189 35.15 -25.47 14.54
CA ILE A 189 35.61 -25.41 15.94
C ILE A 189 37.11 -25.71 16.04
N GLU A 190 37.58 -26.68 15.26
CA GLU A 190 38.97 -27.13 15.23
C GLU A 190 39.38 -27.36 13.78
N ASP A 191 40.52 -26.80 13.38
CA ASP A 191 41.15 -27.07 12.09
C ASP A 191 42.58 -27.61 12.31
N ASN A 192 42.75 -28.92 12.15
CA ASN A 192 44.02 -29.62 12.37
C ASN A 192 44.73 -29.90 11.04
N LYS A 193 45.86 -29.23 10.82
CA LYS A 193 46.70 -29.37 9.61
C LYS A 193 47.55 -30.65 9.59
N GLN A 194 47.87 -31.22 10.75
CA GLN A 194 48.71 -32.42 10.84
C GLN A 194 47.92 -33.69 10.50
N ASN A 195 46.69 -33.78 11.00
CA ASN A 195 45.80 -34.93 10.79
C ASN A 195 44.78 -34.71 9.66
N HIS A 196 44.92 -33.60 8.93
CA HIS A 196 44.01 -33.16 7.86
C HIS A 196 42.54 -33.31 8.28
N SER A 197 42.17 -32.76 9.44
CA SER A 197 40.83 -32.94 10.02
C SER A 197 40.20 -31.63 10.45
N VAL A 198 38.88 -31.52 10.27
CA VAL A 198 38.07 -30.38 10.71
C VAL A 198 36.96 -30.86 11.64
N VAL A 199 36.67 -30.11 12.71
CA VAL A 199 35.50 -30.34 13.56
C VAL A 199 34.44 -29.29 13.27
N PHE A 200 33.28 -29.73 12.80
CA PHE A 200 32.13 -28.87 12.51
C PHE A 200 31.16 -28.79 13.69
N SER A 201 30.65 -27.59 13.97
CA SER A 201 29.71 -27.30 15.06
C SER A 201 28.24 -27.59 14.73
N ASP A 202 27.91 -27.65 13.45
CA ASP A 202 26.59 -27.98 12.91
C ASP A 202 26.83 -28.87 11.69
N ALA A 203 26.48 -30.14 11.80
CA ALA A 203 26.59 -31.09 10.71
C ALA A 203 25.46 -32.11 10.78
N VAL A 204 24.99 -32.54 9.61
CA VAL A 204 23.96 -33.55 9.51
C VAL A 204 24.51 -34.76 8.75
N LEU A 205 24.34 -35.95 9.31
CA LEU A 205 24.57 -37.22 8.60
C LEU A 205 23.24 -37.90 8.31
N GLU A 206 23.14 -38.51 7.14
CA GLU A 206 22.00 -39.31 6.73
C GLU A 206 22.45 -40.45 5.81
N PRO A 207 21.72 -41.58 5.75
CA PRO A 207 22.03 -42.62 4.79
C PRO A 207 21.72 -42.13 3.37
N ALA A 208 22.59 -42.44 2.42
CA ALA A 208 22.34 -42.15 1.01
C ALA A 208 21.13 -42.97 0.52
N SER A 209 20.17 -42.30 -0.13
CA SER A 209 18.98 -42.93 -0.73
C SER A 209 18.82 -42.44 -2.16
N ASP A 210 18.77 -43.36 -3.11
CA ASP A 210 18.55 -43.06 -4.53
C ASP A 210 17.06 -43.15 -4.93
N GLU A 211 16.16 -43.45 -3.97
CA GLU A 211 14.79 -43.84 -4.28
C GLU A 211 13.86 -42.65 -4.63
N TYR A 212 14.14 -41.46 -4.09
CA TYR A 212 13.40 -40.23 -4.32
C TYR A 212 14.29 -39.02 -3.99
N PHE A 213 13.91 -37.85 -4.50
CA PHE A 213 14.63 -36.60 -4.25
C PHE A 213 14.47 -36.12 -2.80
N ASP A 214 15.34 -35.21 -2.39
CA ASP A 214 15.53 -34.79 -1.00
C ASP A 214 14.40 -33.91 -0.41
N ILE A 215 13.23 -34.52 -0.21
CA ILE A 215 12.02 -33.83 0.27
C ILE A 215 12.19 -33.15 1.62
N HIS A 216 13.01 -33.70 2.52
CA HIS A 216 13.20 -33.11 3.85
C HIS A 216 14.14 -31.89 3.82
N TRP A 217 15.02 -31.79 2.83
CA TRP A 217 15.79 -30.57 2.55
C TRP A 217 14.92 -29.46 1.93
N GLY A 218 13.64 -29.72 1.66
CA GLY A 218 12.72 -28.75 1.06
C GLY A 218 12.98 -28.55 -0.43
N MET A 219 13.67 -29.51 -1.07
CA MET A 219 13.99 -29.47 -2.48
C MET A 219 12.92 -30.22 -3.27
N ALA A 220 12.55 -29.70 -4.43
CA ALA A 220 11.69 -30.36 -5.39
C ALA A 220 12.18 -30.06 -6.82
N PRO A 221 11.92 -30.94 -7.79
CA PRO A 221 12.27 -30.69 -9.20
C PRO A 221 11.68 -29.36 -9.68
N ASP A 222 12.50 -28.49 -10.24
CA ASP A 222 12.12 -27.13 -10.65
C ASP A 222 11.69 -27.14 -12.13
N PRO A 223 10.43 -26.76 -12.44
CA PRO A 223 9.89 -26.85 -13.80
C PRO A 223 10.56 -25.91 -14.81
N ASN A 224 11.31 -24.91 -14.33
CA ASN A 224 12.03 -23.97 -15.18
C ASN A 224 13.31 -24.58 -15.78
N PHE A 225 13.75 -25.74 -15.28
CA PHE A 225 14.88 -26.48 -15.84
C PHE A 225 14.39 -27.62 -16.76
N PRO A 226 14.72 -27.60 -18.07
CA PRO A 226 14.26 -28.61 -19.02
C PRO A 226 14.57 -30.06 -18.60
N GLU A 227 15.70 -30.29 -17.95
CA GLU A 227 16.14 -31.61 -17.47
C GLU A 227 15.25 -32.17 -16.35
N GLN A 228 14.61 -31.29 -15.56
CA GLN A 228 13.78 -31.67 -14.42
C GLN A 228 12.29 -31.69 -14.73
N LEU A 229 11.86 -31.08 -15.84
CA LEU A 229 10.45 -30.99 -16.24
C LEU A 229 9.78 -32.37 -16.37
N ALA A 230 10.50 -33.37 -16.90
CA ALA A 230 9.98 -34.74 -17.01
C ALA A 230 9.68 -35.35 -15.62
N ALA A 231 10.50 -35.06 -14.61
CA ALA A 231 10.27 -35.50 -13.25
C ALA A 231 9.04 -34.81 -12.64
N VAL A 232 8.89 -33.48 -12.81
CA VAL A 232 7.70 -32.74 -12.38
C VAL A 232 6.43 -33.32 -13.02
N GLN A 233 6.43 -33.56 -14.33
CA GLN A 233 5.29 -34.13 -15.04
C GLN A 233 4.93 -35.56 -14.58
N ARG A 234 5.93 -36.35 -14.19
CA ARG A 234 5.73 -37.69 -13.64
C ARG A 234 5.13 -37.62 -12.24
N TYR A 235 5.77 -36.87 -11.35
CA TYR A 235 5.39 -36.84 -9.94
C TYR A 235 4.10 -36.07 -9.66
N SER A 236 3.81 -35.02 -10.45
CA SER A 236 2.57 -34.25 -10.39
C SER A 236 1.30 -35.05 -10.70
N LYS A 237 1.37 -36.36 -10.97
CA LYS A 237 0.21 -37.25 -11.08
C LYS A 237 -0.23 -37.84 -9.74
N TYR A 238 0.66 -37.89 -8.75
CA TYR A 238 0.47 -38.58 -7.48
C TYR A 238 0.13 -37.61 -6.35
N ARG A 239 -0.91 -37.91 -5.56
CA ARG A 239 -1.36 -37.03 -4.45
C ARG A 239 -0.27 -36.80 -3.41
N ALA A 240 0.49 -37.85 -3.06
CA ALA A 240 1.56 -37.74 -2.07
C ALA A 240 2.60 -36.68 -2.46
N TYR A 241 3.01 -36.61 -3.73
CA TYR A 241 3.92 -35.58 -4.20
C TYR A 241 3.26 -34.18 -4.20
N ARG A 242 2.05 -34.08 -4.75
CA ARG A 242 1.31 -32.80 -4.85
C ARG A 242 1.16 -32.11 -3.49
N ALA A 243 0.87 -32.90 -2.45
CA ALA A 243 0.59 -32.38 -1.11
C ALA A 243 1.86 -31.98 -0.33
N LEU A 244 3.07 -32.27 -0.81
CA LEU A 244 4.34 -31.93 -0.14
C LEU A 244 4.52 -30.42 0.11
N ILE A 245 3.84 -29.57 -0.65
CA ILE A 245 3.85 -28.13 -0.41
C ILE A 245 3.41 -27.76 1.02
N LEU A 246 2.54 -28.55 1.65
CA LEU A 246 2.10 -28.29 3.03
C LEU A 246 3.21 -28.51 4.06
N PRO A 247 3.86 -29.68 4.18
CA PRO A 247 4.98 -29.83 5.09
C PRO A 247 6.16 -28.92 4.72
N PHE A 248 6.34 -28.58 3.44
CA PHE A 248 7.37 -27.62 3.03
C PHE A 248 7.11 -26.25 3.65
N THR A 249 5.87 -25.75 3.55
CA THR A 249 5.48 -24.43 4.05
C THR A 249 5.21 -24.40 5.55
N LEU A 250 4.73 -25.48 6.16
CA LEU A 250 4.35 -25.53 7.57
C LEU A 250 5.55 -25.41 8.51
N VAL A 251 6.68 -25.97 8.12
CA VAL A 251 7.91 -25.94 8.92
C VAL A 251 9.06 -25.23 8.21
N ASP A 252 8.74 -24.34 7.26
CA ASP A 252 9.74 -23.46 6.63
C ASP A 252 10.20 -22.39 7.61
N VAL A 253 11.05 -22.78 8.56
CA VAL A 253 11.68 -21.87 9.50
C VAL A 253 12.86 -21.20 8.79
N PRO A 254 12.80 -19.89 8.48
CA PRO A 254 13.95 -19.18 7.94
C PRO A 254 15.05 -19.08 9.00
N GLU A 255 16.25 -18.61 8.62
CA GLU A 255 17.35 -18.42 9.58
C GLU A 255 16.88 -17.64 10.82
N SER A 256 16.26 -16.48 10.60
CA SER A 256 15.64 -15.73 11.68
C SER A 256 14.30 -16.32 12.13
N ILE A 257 14.23 -16.83 13.36
CA ILE A 257 12.97 -17.30 13.97
C ILE A 257 11.98 -16.15 14.13
N ASN A 258 12.43 -14.90 14.22
CA ASN A 258 11.54 -13.74 14.25
C ASN A 258 10.68 -13.66 12.99
N ARG A 259 11.25 -13.99 11.82
CA ARG A 259 10.58 -14.03 10.50
C ARG A 259 9.76 -15.30 10.26
N PHE A 260 9.82 -16.30 11.16
CA PHE A 260 8.93 -17.44 11.09
C PHE A 260 7.51 -17.00 11.42
N SER A 261 6.70 -16.76 10.37
CA SER A 261 5.35 -16.23 10.51
C SER A 261 4.41 -17.26 11.16
N PRO A 262 3.54 -16.85 12.11
CA PRO A 262 2.45 -17.69 12.59
C PRO A 262 1.39 -18.04 11.53
N LYS A 263 1.45 -17.42 10.33
CA LYS A 263 0.55 -17.66 9.20
C LYS A 263 1.15 -18.69 8.24
N LEU A 264 0.36 -19.69 7.84
CA LEU A 264 0.77 -20.72 6.86
C LEU A 264 0.66 -20.20 5.43
N GLY A 265 -0.43 -19.50 5.13
CA GLY A 265 -0.73 -18.94 3.82
C GLY A 265 -1.92 -18.00 3.88
N SER A 266 -2.29 -17.42 2.74
CA SER A 266 -3.35 -16.42 2.65
C SER A 266 -4.44 -16.88 1.69
N VAL A 267 -5.68 -16.41 1.86
CA VAL A 267 -6.69 -16.54 0.82
C VAL A 267 -6.67 -15.30 -0.07
N LEU A 268 -6.33 -15.46 -1.35
CA LEU A 268 -6.29 -14.38 -2.34
C LEU A 268 -7.19 -14.75 -3.52
N SER A 269 -8.24 -13.94 -3.74
CA SER A 269 -9.17 -14.08 -4.87
C SER A 269 -9.71 -15.50 -5.03
N GLY A 270 -10.27 -16.07 -3.95
CA GLY A 270 -10.83 -17.42 -3.98
C GLY A 270 -9.81 -18.57 -4.01
N ASN A 271 -8.52 -18.29 -3.85
CA ASN A 271 -7.47 -19.30 -3.80
C ASN A 271 -6.72 -19.26 -2.48
N VAL A 272 -6.40 -20.43 -1.91
CA VAL A 272 -5.38 -20.53 -0.87
C VAL A 272 -4.01 -20.43 -1.53
N VAL A 273 -3.25 -19.40 -1.18
CA VAL A 273 -1.92 -19.12 -1.69
C VAL A 273 -0.90 -19.49 -0.63
N LEU A 274 -0.01 -20.42 -0.99
CA LEU A 274 1.10 -20.87 -0.15
C LEU A 274 2.42 -20.48 -0.82
N THR A 275 3.34 -19.90 -0.07
CA THR A 275 4.64 -19.39 -0.57
C THR A 275 5.80 -20.26 -0.12
N HIS A 276 6.63 -20.70 -1.05
CA HIS A 276 7.86 -21.47 -0.77
C HIS A 276 8.81 -21.36 -1.98
N PRO A 277 10.15 -21.39 -1.81
CA PRO A 277 11.12 -21.34 -2.93
C PRO A 277 11.03 -22.43 -4.01
N SER A 278 10.13 -23.40 -3.86
CA SER A 278 9.89 -24.51 -4.80
C SER A 278 8.41 -24.70 -5.10
N ALA A 279 7.58 -23.67 -4.86
CA ALA A 279 6.14 -23.79 -4.94
C ALA A 279 5.64 -24.12 -6.36
N GLU A 280 6.34 -23.69 -7.42
CA GLU A 280 5.95 -23.98 -8.81
C GLU A 280 5.97 -25.48 -9.12
N SER A 281 6.86 -26.24 -8.47
CA SER A 281 6.92 -27.70 -8.58
C SER A 281 5.60 -28.39 -8.20
N PHE A 282 4.80 -27.73 -7.36
CA PHE A 282 3.54 -28.23 -6.84
C PHE A 282 2.30 -27.58 -7.49
N ALA A 283 2.44 -26.94 -8.67
CA ALA A 283 1.32 -26.27 -9.36
C ALA A 283 0.08 -27.18 -9.59
N ALA A 284 0.30 -28.50 -9.71
CA ALA A 284 -0.75 -29.51 -9.87
C ALA A 284 -1.51 -29.85 -8.57
N CYS A 285 -1.06 -29.35 -7.41
CA CYS A 285 -1.74 -29.55 -6.13
C CYS A 285 -3.16 -28.96 -6.16
N THR A 286 -4.10 -29.76 -5.68
CA THR A 286 -5.52 -29.40 -5.57
C THR A 286 -5.87 -29.05 -4.12
N TYR A 287 -7.00 -28.36 -3.92
CA TYR A 287 -7.50 -28.06 -2.57
C TYR A 287 -7.73 -29.34 -1.77
N GLU A 288 -8.22 -30.40 -2.42
CA GLU A 288 -8.50 -31.71 -1.83
C GLU A 288 -7.22 -32.47 -1.47
N ASP A 289 -6.15 -32.36 -2.28
CA ASP A 289 -4.84 -32.97 -1.96
C ASP A 289 -4.25 -32.34 -0.69
N ALA A 290 -4.30 -31.00 -0.60
CA ALA A 290 -3.84 -30.28 0.59
C ALA A 290 -4.73 -30.58 1.81
N ARG A 291 -6.07 -30.54 1.65
CA ARG A 291 -7.03 -30.87 2.70
C ARG A 291 -6.85 -32.30 3.22
N TRP A 292 -6.53 -33.26 2.35
CA TRP A 292 -6.23 -34.64 2.74
C TRP A 292 -5.05 -34.70 3.71
N LEU A 293 -3.95 -34.01 3.38
CA LEU A 293 -2.77 -34.02 4.25
C LEU A 293 -3.00 -33.24 5.55
N MET A 294 -3.80 -32.16 5.51
CA MET A 294 -4.23 -31.46 6.73
C MET A 294 -5.08 -32.34 7.66
N ARG A 295 -5.96 -33.20 7.11
CA ARG A 295 -6.68 -34.21 7.91
C ARG A 295 -5.73 -35.20 8.57
N ARG A 296 -4.60 -35.53 7.93
CA ARG A 296 -3.55 -36.36 8.54
C ARG A 296 -2.79 -35.60 9.62
N LEU A 297 -2.44 -34.34 9.37
CA LEU A 297 -1.83 -33.48 10.39
C LEU A 297 -2.71 -33.42 11.64
N GLN A 298 -4.03 -33.28 11.47
CA GLN A 298 -5.03 -33.27 12.55
C GLN A 298 -5.02 -34.52 13.45
N ARG A 299 -4.44 -35.65 13.00
CA ARG A 299 -4.29 -36.86 13.83
C ARG A 299 -3.11 -36.78 14.80
N LEU A 300 -2.22 -35.79 14.65
CA LEU A 300 -1.05 -35.63 15.51
C LEU A 300 -1.44 -35.06 16.88
N SER A 301 -0.86 -35.65 17.92
CA SER A 301 -0.99 -35.21 19.31
C SER A 301 -0.09 -34.01 19.62
N THR A 302 -0.33 -33.34 20.75
CA THR A 302 0.57 -32.27 21.24
C THR A 302 1.99 -32.78 21.50
N LYS A 303 2.14 -34.05 21.90
CA LYS A 303 3.44 -34.70 22.02
C LYS A 303 4.14 -34.83 20.67
N ASP A 304 3.41 -35.18 19.61
CA ASP A 304 4.01 -35.28 18.27
C ASP A 304 4.59 -33.94 17.79
N PHE A 305 3.88 -32.83 18.02
CA PHE A 305 4.41 -31.49 17.72
C PHE A 305 5.66 -31.17 18.53
N SER A 306 5.70 -31.53 19.81
CA SER A 306 6.92 -31.37 20.63
C SER A 306 8.07 -32.23 20.11
N ASP A 307 7.81 -33.48 19.72
CA ASP A 307 8.82 -34.39 19.18
C ASP A 307 9.36 -33.88 17.84
N ILE A 308 8.50 -33.29 16.98
CA ILE A 308 8.91 -32.66 15.70
C ILE A 308 9.85 -31.47 15.93
N VAL A 309 9.51 -30.56 16.86
CA VAL A 309 10.36 -29.39 17.15
C VAL A 309 11.69 -29.80 17.79
N LYS A 310 11.66 -30.78 18.71
CA LYS A 310 12.88 -31.33 19.33
C LYS A 310 13.80 -31.99 18.30
N ALA A 311 13.24 -32.70 17.33
CA ALA A 311 14.02 -33.30 16.24
C ALA A 311 14.76 -32.25 15.41
N GLY A 312 14.23 -31.02 15.31
CA GLY A 312 14.92 -29.89 14.68
C GLY A 312 16.24 -29.49 15.35
N ALA A 313 16.49 -29.92 16.59
CA ALA A 313 17.71 -29.65 17.35
C ALA A 313 18.05 -28.16 17.54
N PHE A 314 17.03 -27.29 17.56
CA PHE A 314 17.17 -25.87 17.89
C PHE A 314 17.80 -25.68 19.28
N PRO A 315 18.36 -24.50 19.60
CA PRO A 315 18.68 -24.14 20.97
C PRO A 315 17.44 -24.31 21.86
N ALA A 316 17.60 -24.96 23.02
CA ALA A 316 16.47 -25.35 23.89
C ALA A 316 15.54 -24.18 24.26
N GLU A 317 16.09 -22.97 24.43
CA GLU A 317 15.32 -21.77 24.73
C GLU A 317 14.43 -21.30 23.57
N LEU A 318 14.80 -21.63 22.32
CA LEU A 318 14.06 -21.26 21.10
C LEU A 318 12.95 -22.27 20.77
N GLU A 319 13.08 -23.53 21.19
CA GLU A 319 12.10 -24.60 20.91
C GLU A 319 10.68 -24.22 21.32
N SER A 320 10.52 -23.61 22.49
CA SER A 320 9.21 -23.17 23.01
C SER A 320 8.53 -22.15 22.10
N LEU A 321 9.29 -21.21 21.54
CA LEU A 321 8.80 -20.19 20.61
C LEU A 321 8.46 -20.80 19.24
N VAL A 322 9.34 -21.67 18.71
CA VAL A 322 9.11 -22.38 17.44
C VAL A 322 7.85 -23.24 17.55
N LEU A 323 7.69 -23.98 18.65
CA LEU A 323 6.51 -24.79 18.92
C LEU A 323 5.24 -23.95 19.02
N ALA A 324 5.29 -22.82 19.72
CA ALA A 324 4.15 -21.91 19.83
C ALA A 324 3.72 -21.40 18.44
N LYS A 325 4.68 -20.90 17.64
CA LYS A 325 4.42 -20.43 16.26
C LYS A 325 3.90 -21.55 15.35
N LEU A 326 4.43 -22.76 15.47
CA LEU A 326 3.98 -23.92 14.71
C LEU A 326 2.52 -24.28 15.01
N TYR A 327 2.07 -24.17 16.27
CA TYR A 327 0.66 -24.39 16.61
C TYR A 327 -0.26 -23.38 15.91
N TYR A 328 0.09 -22.09 15.92
CA TYR A 328 -0.68 -21.07 15.19
C TYR A 328 -0.70 -21.37 13.68
N ARG A 329 0.45 -21.74 13.11
CA ARG A 329 0.58 -22.06 11.68
C ARG A 329 -0.25 -23.27 11.28
N ALA A 330 -0.24 -24.32 12.09
CA ALA A 330 -1.05 -25.52 11.88
C ALA A 330 -2.55 -25.22 11.99
N LYS A 331 -2.96 -24.39 12.96
CA LYS A 331 -4.36 -23.94 13.12
C LYS A 331 -4.83 -23.06 11.96
N ASN A 332 -3.99 -22.13 11.52
CA ASN A 332 -4.25 -21.33 10.32
C ASN A 332 -4.44 -22.25 9.10
N GLY A 333 -3.63 -23.30 8.96
CA GLY A 333 -3.88 -24.35 7.97
C GLY A 333 -5.26 -25.01 8.09
N LEU A 334 -5.70 -25.36 9.30
CA LEU A 334 -7.05 -25.92 9.50
C LEU A 334 -8.15 -24.93 9.08
N GLU A 335 -7.99 -23.64 9.39
CA GLU A 335 -8.91 -22.57 8.96
C GLU A 335 -8.99 -22.48 7.42
N LEU A 336 -7.83 -22.42 6.73
CA LEU A 336 -7.76 -22.31 5.27
C LEU A 336 -8.41 -23.50 4.54
N PHE A 337 -8.30 -24.70 5.10
CA PHE A 337 -8.84 -25.94 4.51
C PHE A 337 -10.19 -26.38 5.09
N ASN A 338 -10.87 -25.49 5.81
CA ASN A 338 -12.19 -25.69 6.40
C ASN A 338 -12.28 -27.02 7.19
N LEU A 339 -11.38 -27.16 8.17
CA LEU A 339 -11.31 -28.27 9.10
C LEU A 339 -11.42 -27.74 10.54
N PRO A 340 -12.21 -28.38 11.42
CA PRO A 340 -12.27 -27.98 12.83
C PRO A 340 -10.96 -28.33 13.56
N ASN A 341 -10.65 -27.72 14.70
CA ASN A 341 -9.56 -28.19 15.56
C ASN A 341 -10.00 -29.36 16.47
N SER A 342 -10.38 -30.50 15.89
CA SER A 342 -10.86 -31.66 16.66
C SER A 342 -9.78 -32.29 17.54
N ALA A 343 -8.50 -32.08 17.21
CA ALA A 343 -7.36 -32.57 17.98
C ALA A 343 -7.11 -31.77 19.26
N GLY A 344 -7.80 -30.64 19.46
CA GLY A 344 -7.68 -29.82 20.65
C GLY A 344 -6.32 -29.16 20.82
N TRP A 345 -5.61 -28.84 19.73
CA TRP A 345 -4.30 -28.20 19.83
C TRP A 345 -4.38 -26.88 20.61
N PRO A 346 -3.39 -26.55 21.46
CA PRO A 346 -3.37 -25.34 22.26
C PRO A 346 -3.13 -24.09 21.42
N SER A 347 -3.55 -22.91 21.91
CA SER A 347 -3.10 -21.60 21.41
C SER A 347 -2.23 -20.98 22.51
N PRO A 348 -0.94 -21.38 22.62
CA PRO A 348 -0.06 -20.84 23.65
C PRO A 348 0.16 -19.34 23.45
N SER A 349 0.54 -18.63 24.52
CA SER A 349 0.98 -17.24 24.38
C SER A 349 2.26 -17.19 23.54
N LEU A 350 2.35 -16.21 22.64
CA LEU A 350 3.57 -15.91 21.91
C LEU A 350 4.53 -15.03 22.73
N ASP A 351 4.07 -14.40 23.82
CA ASP A 351 4.88 -13.53 24.69
C ASP A 351 5.78 -14.35 25.64
N ILE A 352 6.69 -15.14 25.06
CA ILE A 352 7.62 -16.02 25.78
C ILE A 352 8.91 -15.27 26.09
N THR A 353 9.42 -15.38 27.32
CA THR A 353 10.72 -14.83 27.73
C THR A 353 11.57 -15.95 28.31
N SER A 354 12.79 -16.10 27.78
CA SER A 354 13.73 -17.13 28.22
C SER A 354 14.61 -16.65 29.38
N PRO A 355 15.10 -17.55 30.25
CA PRO A 355 15.91 -17.16 31.42
C PRO A 355 17.22 -16.44 31.05
N SER A 356 17.85 -16.79 29.93
CA SER A 356 19.10 -16.15 29.48
C SER A 356 18.88 -14.79 28.79
N GLY A 357 17.62 -14.43 28.52
CA GLY A 357 17.26 -13.27 27.70
C GLY A 357 17.51 -13.46 26.20
N LEU A 358 17.79 -14.69 25.73
CA LEU A 358 17.87 -15.00 24.29
C LEU A 358 16.53 -14.70 23.61
N VAL A 359 15.41 -15.01 24.28
CA VAL A 359 14.06 -14.64 23.86
C VAL A 359 13.46 -13.67 24.88
N GLN A 360 12.89 -12.56 24.41
CA GLN A 360 12.15 -11.62 25.24
C GLN A 360 10.83 -11.26 24.56
N ASN A 361 9.71 -11.40 25.26
CA ASN A 361 8.36 -11.08 24.74
C ASN A 361 8.07 -11.69 23.35
N GLY A 362 8.46 -12.95 23.15
CA GLY A 362 8.22 -13.67 21.90
C GLY A 362 9.20 -13.39 20.77
N LYS A 363 10.30 -12.69 21.08
CA LYS A 363 11.29 -12.25 20.09
C LYS A 363 12.69 -12.70 20.46
N VAL A 364 13.42 -13.22 19.48
CA VAL A 364 14.83 -13.57 19.60
C VAL A 364 15.68 -12.29 19.54
N MET A 365 16.45 -12.03 20.59
CA MET A 365 17.17 -10.76 20.79
C MET A 365 18.62 -10.78 20.30
N LYS A 366 19.22 -11.97 20.18
CA LYS A 366 20.62 -12.14 19.76
C LYS A 366 20.69 -12.88 18.44
N GLU A 367 21.57 -12.43 17.54
CA GLU A 367 21.77 -13.08 16.23
C GLU A 367 22.23 -14.54 16.39
N PHE A 368 23.09 -14.83 17.36
CA PHE A 368 23.66 -16.15 17.57
C PHE A 368 23.32 -16.71 18.96
N ALA A 369 23.02 -18.00 19.00
CA ALA A 369 22.92 -18.76 20.25
C ALA A 369 24.27 -19.43 20.57
N PRO A 370 24.69 -19.49 21.86
CA PRO A 370 25.94 -20.16 22.22
C PRO A 370 26.00 -21.62 21.74
N GLY A 371 27.07 -21.98 21.02
CA GLY A 371 27.28 -23.34 20.52
C GLY A 371 26.53 -23.68 19.23
N TYR A 372 25.95 -22.68 18.54
CA TYR A 372 25.30 -22.84 17.24
C TYR A 372 25.82 -21.79 16.25
N PRO A 373 26.21 -22.20 15.03
CA PRO A 373 26.76 -21.27 14.05
C PRO A 373 25.70 -20.61 13.16
N GLN A 374 24.47 -21.15 13.15
CA GLN A 374 23.32 -20.56 12.47
C GLN A 374 22.87 -19.27 13.17
N ARG A 375 22.48 -18.27 12.36
CA ARG A 375 21.84 -17.05 12.87
C ARG A 375 20.36 -17.33 13.14
N PHE A 376 19.86 -16.94 14.30
CA PHE A 376 18.46 -17.09 14.72
C PHE A 376 17.67 -15.77 14.77
N ALA A 377 18.35 -14.63 14.57
CA ALA A 377 17.76 -13.31 14.40
C ALA A 377 18.62 -12.49 13.42
N HIS A 378 18.01 -11.55 12.70
CA HIS A 378 18.73 -10.60 11.83
C HIS A 378 18.82 -9.20 12.45
N GLY A 379 18.11 -8.97 13.55
CA GLY A 379 18.01 -7.66 14.17
C GLY A 379 16.92 -6.81 13.52
N ASP A 380 16.44 -5.84 14.28
CA ASP A 380 15.34 -5.01 13.83
C ASP A 380 15.77 -4.05 12.75
N ARG A 381 14.89 -3.90 11.76
CA ARG A 381 14.95 -2.71 10.92
C ARG A 381 14.70 -1.50 11.82
N GLN A 382 15.50 -0.47 11.61
CA GLN A 382 15.30 0.77 12.34
C GLN A 382 14.11 1.50 11.75
N SER A 383 13.19 1.93 12.62
CA SER A 383 12.08 2.79 12.18
C SER A 383 12.63 4.04 11.51
N PRO A 384 12.01 4.51 10.41
CA PRO A 384 12.27 5.81 9.83
C PRO A 384 12.06 6.97 10.82
N PHE A 385 11.37 6.71 11.95
CA PHE A 385 11.16 7.61 13.08
C PHE A 385 11.82 7.06 14.37
N GLN A 386 12.92 7.69 14.78
CA GLN A 386 13.73 7.35 15.96
C GLN A 386 13.66 8.43 17.06
N ASP A 387 14.21 8.11 18.22
CA ASP A 387 14.38 9.08 19.30
C ASP A 387 15.15 10.32 18.83
N GLY A 388 14.57 11.49 19.10
CA GLY A 388 15.07 12.78 18.65
C GLY A 388 14.64 13.18 17.23
N ASP A 389 13.93 12.34 16.47
CA ASP A 389 13.46 12.71 15.13
C ASP A 389 12.42 13.83 15.13
N LEU A 390 11.60 13.95 16.18
CA LEU A 390 10.73 15.11 16.32
C LEU A 390 11.55 16.41 16.41
N GLN A 391 12.65 16.41 17.17
CA GLN A 391 13.53 17.58 17.27
C GLN A 391 14.21 17.87 15.93
N ARG A 392 14.61 16.83 15.18
CA ARG A 392 15.17 16.96 13.83
C ARG A 392 14.15 17.52 12.84
N TYR A 393 12.92 17.01 12.85
CA TYR A 393 11.80 17.52 12.07
C TYR A 393 11.50 18.98 12.39
N LEU A 394 11.37 19.33 13.67
CA LEU A 394 11.18 20.70 14.14
C LEU A 394 12.39 21.58 13.80
N GLY A 395 13.60 21.03 13.79
CA GLY A 395 14.81 21.71 13.35
C GLY A 395 14.82 22.03 11.86
N ILE A 396 14.34 21.11 11.00
CA ILE A 396 14.12 21.36 9.57
C ILE A 396 13.08 22.46 9.39
N ARG A 397 11.91 22.34 10.06
CA ARG A 397 10.83 23.35 10.02
C ARG A 397 11.32 24.72 10.52
N GLY A 398 12.08 24.77 11.60
CA GLY A 398 12.64 26.00 12.16
C GLY A 398 13.63 26.67 11.21
N LYS A 399 14.52 25.90 10.56
CA LYS A 399 15.41 26.43 9.51
C LYS A 399 14.63 26.92 8.30
N THR A 400 13.60 26.18 7.86
CA THR A 400 12.71 26.61 6.79
C THR A 400 11.99 27.91 7.14
N ALA A 401 11.49 28.06 8.38
CA ALA A 401 10.87 29.30 8.84
C ALA A 401 11.87 30.47 8.83
N LEU A 402 13.11 30.29 9.27
CA LEU A 402 14.15 31.31 9.20
C LEU A 402 14.47 31.73 7.75
N ILE A 403 14.58 30.76 6.85
CA ILE A 403 14.74 31.01 5.40
C ILE A 403 13.54 31.79 4.88
N GLN A 404 12.32 31.39 5.24
CA GLN A 404 11.11 32.08 4.81
C GLN A 404 11.03 33.51 5.35
N THR A 405 11.42 33.75 6.61
CA THR A 405 11.50 35.11 7.16
C THR A 405 12.52 35.97 6.41
N ALA A 406 13.71 35.42 6.11
CA ALA A 406 14.71 36.12 5.32
C ALA A 406 14.22 36.42 3.89
N ILE A 407 13.54 35.45 3.25
CA ILE A 407 12.93 35.61 1.93
C ILE A 407 11.80 36.63 1.96
N ASN A 408 10.95 36.64 2.98
CA ASN A 408 9.89 37.64 3.13
C ASN A 408 10.48 39.05 3.20
N HIS A 409 11.57 39.24 3.94
CA HIS A 409 12.27 40.53 4.00
C HIS A 409 12.92 40.91 2.65
N ILE A 410 13.42 39.94 1.88
CA ILE A 410 13.86 40.16 0.50
C ILE A 410 12.68 40.55 -0.39
N ASN A 411 11.54 39.87 -0.27
CA ASN A 411 10.32 40.13 -1.05
C ASN A 411 9.76 41.53 -0.80
N GLU A 412 9.85 42.06 0.43
CA GLU A 412 9.50 43.45 0.74
C GLU A 412 10.29 44.44 -0.13
N HIS A 413 11.58 44.17 -0.39
CA HIS A 413 12.44 45.02 -1.22
C HIS A 413 12.28 44.77 -2.73
N LEU A 414 11.77 43.60 -3.10
CA LEU A 414 11.49 43.23 -4.50
C LEU A 414 10.09 43.66 -4.97
N ALA A 415 9.24 44.12 -4.04
CA ALA A 415 7.94 44.72 -4.35
C ALA A 415 8.12 46.17 -4.82
N PHE A 416 7.94 46.42 -6.12
CA PHE A 416 8.08 47.76 -6.71
C PHE A 416 6.90 48.69 -6.35
N LEU A 417 5.69 48.12 -6.23
CA LEU A 417 4.44 48.80 -5.88
C LEU A 417 3.61 47.85 -5.02
N SER A 418 3.60 48.08 -3.70
CA SER A 418 2.91 47.19 -2.75
C SER A 418 1.54 47.71 -2.32
N THR A 419 0.62 46.80 -1.96
CA THR A 419 -0.65 47.17 -1.33
C THR A 419 -0.45 47.85 0.03
N SER A 420 0.60 47.48 0.76
CA SER A 420 1.00 48.11 2.02
C SER A 420 1.37 49.58 1.84
N ASP A 421 2.09 49.95 0.78
CA ASP A 421 2.45 51.36 0.52
C ASP A 421 1.21 52.19 0.18
N LEU A 422 0.27 51.61 -0.57
CA LEU A 422 -1.01 52.25 -0.88
C LEU A 422 -1.84 52.45 0.40
N ALA A 423 -1.90 51.44 1.28
CA ALA A 423 -2.60 51.51 2.55
C ALA A 423 -1.96 52.51 3.53
N VAL A 424 -0.62 52.58 3.61
CA VAL A 424 0.09 53.56 4.45
C VAL A 424 -0.12 54.98 3.94
N LYS A 425 -0.06 55.21 2.62
CA LYS A 425 -0.41 56.51 2.03
C LYS A 425 -1.82 56.92 2.40
N ARG A 426 -2.79 56.01 2.24
CA ARG A 426 -4.19 56.26 2.59
C ARG A 426 -4.40 56.50 4.09
N GLY A 427 -3.73 55.75 4.95
CA GLY A 427 -3.75 55.94 6.40
C GLY A 427 -3.22 57.32 6.82
N ASN A 428 -2.14 57.78 6.20
CA ASN A 428 -1.60 59.12 6.42
C ASN A 428 -2.54 60.22 5.92
N GLU A 429 -3.25 60.01 4.80
CA GLU A 429 -4.29 60.92 4.31
C GLU A 429 -5.46 61.02 5.30
N ILE A 430 -5.95 59.89 5.81
CA ILE A 430 -7.03 59.84 6.79
C ILE A 430 -6.60 60.50 8.11
N GLN A 431 -5.38 60.23 8.60
CA GLN A 431 -4.86 60.88 9.80
C GLN A 431 -4.76 62.39 9.65
N LYS A 432 -4.23 62.89 8.52
CA LYS A 432 -4.22 64.32 8.23
C LYS A 432 -5.63 64.89 8.21
N ARG A 433 -6.57 64.20 7.56
CA ARG A 433 -7.98 64.61 7.49
C ARG A 433 -8.64 64.66 8.88
N ILE A 434 -8.33 63.72 9.77
CA ILE A 434 -8.80 63.72 11.16
C ILE A 434 -8.21 64.91 11.93
N ILE A 435 -6.88 65.12 11.84
CA ILE A 435 -6.19 66.22 12.53
C ILE A 435 -6.70 67.57 12.04
N ASP A 436 -6.89 67.72 10.73
CA ASP A 436 -7.40 68.95 10.13
C ASP A 436 -8.87 69.20 10.54
N HIS A 437 -9.72 68.17 10.54
CA HIS A 437 -11.12 68.29 11.00
C HIS A 437 -11.23 68.64 12.49
N ILE A 438 -10.39 68.04 13.35
CA ILE A 438 -10.33 68.39 14.78
C ILE A 438 -9.87 69.85 14.97
N ARG A 439 -8.96 70.34 14.11
CA ARG A 439 -8.47 71.72 14.16
C ARG A 439 -9.48 72.74 13.65
N THR A 440 -10.24 72.43 12.60
CA THR A 440 -11.15 73.39 11.95
C THR A 440 -12.58 73.32 12.48
N ASN A 441 -13.09 72.13 12.84
CA ASN A 441 -14.48 71.90 13.26
C ASN A 441 -14.59 70.99 14.50
N PRO A 442 -14.07 71.40 15.67
CA PRO A 442 -13.95 70.54 16.86
C PRO A 442 -15.28 70.10 17.50
N ARG A 443 -16.41 70.69 17.11
CA ARG A 443 -17.75 70.39 17.66
C ARG A 443 -18.62 69.56 16.70
N GLU A 444 -18.11 69.22 15.52
CA GLU A 444 -18.85 68.45 14.51
C GLU A 444 -18.30 67.02 14.41
N PRO A 445 -19.15 65.99 14.34
CA PRO A 445 -18.69 64.62 14.12
C PRO A 445 -17.97 64.52 12.76
N LEU A 446 -16.80 63.88 12.72
CA LEU A 446 -16.16 63.55 11.45
C LEU A 446 -16.93 62.39 10.80
N TYR A 447 -17.68 62.69 9.75
CA TYR A 447 -18.29 61.67 8.89
C TYR A 447 -17.32 61.31 7.78
N GLN A 448 -16.91 60.03 7.70
CA GLN A 448 -16.13 59.51 6.58
C GLN A 448 -17.10 59.18 5.42
N PRO A 449 -17.07 59.91 4.29
CA PRO A 449 -17.89 59.58 3.13
C PRO A 449 -17.40 58.29 2.46
N VAL A 450 -18.29 57.64 1.72
CA VAL A 450 -17.92 56.45 0.92
C VAL A 450 -16.96 56.89 -0.19
N GLU A 451 -15.69 56.47 -0.09
CA GLU A 451 -14.63 56.85 -1.03
C GLU A 451 -13.90 55.61 -1.53
N ALA A 452 -13.73 55.50 -2.85
CA ALA A 452 -12.89 54.49 -3.47
C ALA A 452 -11.43 54.95 -3.52
N TRP A 453 -10.50 54.11 -3.09
CA TRP A 453 -9.06 54.30 -3.26
C TRP A 453 -8.44 53.06 -3.88
N GLY A 454 -7.30 53.22 -4.55
CA GLY A 454 -6.67 52.13 -5.27
C GLY A 454 -5.44 52.59 -6.03
N GLY A 455 -4.74 51.62 -6.61
CA GLY A 455 -3.55 51.88 -7.39
C GLY A 455 -2.96 50.61 -8.01
N PRO A 456 -2.03 50.77 -8.96
CA PRO A 456 -1.30 49.65 -9.52
C PRO A 456 -0.42 48.99 -8.46
N VAL A 457 -0.29 47.67 -8.54
CA VAL A 457 0.61 46.86 -7.72
C VAL A 457 1.52 46.04 -8.63
N ALA A 458 2.79 45.92 -8.29
CA ALA A 458 3.78 45.21 -9.09
C ALA A 458 4.94 44.78 -8.21
N GLY A 459 5.47 43.58 -8.44
CA GLY A 459 6.58 43.10 -7.65
C GLY A 459 7.10 41.76 -8.10
N LEU A 460 8.34 41.49 -7.74
CA LEU A 460 8.92 40.15 -7.77
C LEU A 460 8.84 39.54 -6.37
N SER A 461 8.59 38.25 -6.29
CA SER A 461 8.65 37.50 -5.05
C SER A 461 9.32 36.14 -5.28
N MET A 462 9.96 35.65 -4.24
CA MET A 462 10.54 34.32 -4.19
C MET A 462 9.96 33.57 -3.00
N ASN A 463 9.90 32.25 -3.09
CA ASN A 463 9.64 31.36 -1.96
C ASN A 463 10.63 30.22 -2.06
N ALA A 464 11.20 29.79 -0.93
CA ALA A 464 11.98 28.58 -0.88
C ALA A 464 11.77 27.89 0.47
N GLY A 465 11.54 26.58 0.44
CA GLY A 465 11.29 25.81 1.64
C GLY A 465 11.64 24.35 1.50
N ARG A 466 12.05 23.77 2.62
CA ARG A 466 12.26 22.32 2.78
C ARG A 466 11.27 21.79 3.80
N GLN A 467 10.60 20.70 3.46
CA GLN A 467 9.73 20.00 4.39
C GLN A 467 9.89 18.49 4.29
N VAL A 468 9.59 17.79 5.38
CA VAL A 468 9.46 16.34 5.40
C VAL A 468 7.98 16.01 5.36
N THR A 469 7.57 15.16 4.42
CA THR A 469 6.20 14.66 4.29
C THR A 469 6.19 13.14 4.34
N THR A 470 5.02 12.58 4.63
CA THR A 470 4.79 11.13 4.72
C THR A 470 3.70 10.74 3.74
N GLY A 471 3.79 9.57 3.13
CA GLY A 471 2.83 9.13 2.12
C GLY A 471 3.16 9.61 0.71
N THR A 472 2.17 9.69 -0.16
CA THR A 472 2.39 9.97 -1.59
C THR A 472 2.48 11.46 -1.90
N TYR A 473 3.61 11.94 -2.42
CA TYR A 473 3.79 13.35 -2.80
C TYR A 473 4.41 13.48 -4.20
N TYR A 474 3.78 14.25 -5.08
CA TYR A 474 4.21 14.50 -6.47
C TYR A 474 4.61 13.24 -7.29
N GLY A 475 4.00 12.09 -7.01
CA GLY A 475 4.28 10.83 -7.73
C GLY A 475 5.23 9.87 -7.03
N SER A 476 5.90 10.28 -5.96
CA SER A 476 6.70 9.40 -5.11
C SER A 476 5.83 8.73 -4.03
N SER A 477 6.06 7.44 -3.75
CA SER A 477 5.25 6.64 -2.80
C SER A 477 6.04 6.13 -1.58
N ALA A 478 7.21 6.71 -1.29
CA ALA A 478 8.01 6.33 -0.12
C ALA A 478 7.36 6.77 1.20
N ALA A 479 7.60 6.02 2.28
CA ALA A 479 7.03 6.29 3.60
C ALA A 479 7.40 7.69 4.16
N ILE A 480 8.65 8.12 3.95
CA ILE A 480 9.14 9.46 4.28
C ILE A 480 9.80 10.07 3.06
N GLN A 481 9.50 11.34 2.79
CA GLN A 481 10.02 12.08 1.66
C GLN A 481 10.49 13.47 2.09
N LEU A 482 11.63 13.90 1.56
CA LEU A 482 12.10 15.27 1.65
C LEU A 482 11.63 16.04 0.42
N VAL A 483 10.93 17.15 0.64
CA VAL A 483 10.44 18.02 -0.42
C VAL A 483 11.17 19.34 -0.32
N ASP A 484 11.94 19.64 -1.35
CA ASP A 484 12.51 20.96 -1.58
C ASP A 484 11.66 21.69 -2.62
N ASN A 485 11.31 22.95 -2.34
CA ASN A 485 10.60 23.81 -3.25
C ASN A 485 11.33 25.16 -3.37
N LEU A 486 11.44 25.66 -4.60
CA LEU A 486 11.88 27.02 -4.93
C LEU A 486 10.94 27.60 -5.99
N SER A 487 10.22 28.67 -5.66
CA SER A 487 9.36 29.40 -6.59
C SER A 487 9.86 30.81 -6.83
N LEU A 488 9.81 31.27 -8.08
CA LEU A 488 10.04 32.66 -8.47
C LEU A 488 8.76 33.19 -9.12
N THR A 489 8.23 34.30 -8.62
CA THR A 489 6.99 34.90 -9.10
C THR A 489 7.20 36.37 -9.47
N GLY A 490 6.71 36.77 -10.64
CA GLY A 490 6.54 38.16 -11.02
C GLY A 490 5.05 38.48 -11.09
N SER A 491 4.62 39.60 -10.51
CA SER A 491 3.21 39.99 -10.45
C SER A 491 3.01 41.44 -10.86
N VAL A 492 1.92 41.71 -11.57
CA VAL A 492 1.45 43.06 -11.94
C VAL A 492 -0.07 43.09 -11.86
N GLY A 493 -0.65 44.09 -11.22
CA GLY A 493 -2.08 44.18 -10.99
C GLY A 493 -2.56 45.58 -10.62
N TYR A 494 -3.84 45.66 -10.26
CA TYR A 494 -4.51 46.85 -9.76
C TYR A 494 -5.33 46.50 -8.52
N PHE A 495 -5.12 47.26 -7.45
CA PHE A 495 -5.82 47.14 -6.18
C PHE A 495 -6.86 48.26 -6.05
N MET A 496 -8.03 47.96 -5.49
CA MET A 496 -9.04 48.95 -5.11
C MET A 496 -9.73 48.57 -3.79
N ALA A 497 -10.16 49.57 -3.02
CA ALA A 497 -10.89 49.42 -1.77
C ALA A 497 -11.88 50.57 -1.59
N LEU A 498 -12.98 50.34 -0.87
CA LEU A 498 -13.92 51.41 -0.47
C LEU A 498 -13.84 51.66 1.03
N ASP A 499 -13.61 52.93 1.39
CA ASP A 499 -13.72 53.42 2.76
C ASP A 499 -15.13 53.98 3.00
N GLY A 500 -15.53 54.16 4.27
CA GLY A 500 -16.76 54.89 4.63
C GLY A 500 -18.07 54.11 4.51
N VAL A 501 -18.02 52.83 4.13
CA VAL A 501 -19.20 51.95 4.16
C VAL A 501 -19.40 51.42 5.59
N PRO A 502 -20.55 51.68 6.25
CA PRO A 502 -20.77 51.21 7.61
C PRO A 502 -20.70 49.68 7.70
N LYS A 503 -19.89 49.17 8.62
CA LYS A 503 -19.78 47.75 9.01
C LYS A 503 -19.16 46.80 7.96
N ILE A 504 -18.75 47.28 6.78
CA ILE A 504 -18.09 46.47 5.75
C ILE A 504 -16.95 47.24 5.09
N SER A 505 -15.87 46.54 4.74
CA SER A 505 -14.79 47.11 3.92
C SER A 505 -14.61 46.24 2.68
N PRO A 506 -15.24 46.61 1.54
CA PRO A 506 -15.06 45.87 0.31
C PRO A 506 -13.71 46.25 -0.31
N VAL A 507 -12.92 45.23 -0.62
CA VAL A 507 -11.66 45.34 -1.36
C VAL A 507 -11.76 44.47 -2.60
N GLY A 508 -11.10 44.89 -3.67
CA GLY A 508 -11.06 44.12 -4.91
C GLY A 508 -9.81 44.42 -5.70
N GLY A 509 -9.49 43.57 -6.65
CA GLY A 509 -8.34 43.77 -7.51
C GLY A 509 -8.21 42.70 -8.56
N ALA A 510 -7.38 43.00 -9.56
CA ALA A 510 -6.99 42.06 -10.60
C ALA A 510 -5.46 41.99 -10.66
N ASN A 511 -4.88 40.80 -10.66
CA ASN A 511 -3.44 40.58 -10.69
C ASN A 511 -3.09 39.49 -11.71
N LEU A 512 -2.12 39.78 -12.57
CA LEU A 512 -1.45 38.83 -13.45
C LEU A 512 -0.13 38.40 -12.80
N MET A 513 -0.01 37.11 -12.49
CA MET A 513 1.18 36.51 -11.89
C MET A 513 1.81 35.51 -12.86
N ILE A 514 3.12 35.57 -13.04
CA ILE A 514 3.92 34.57 -13.75
C ILE A 514 4.81 33.91 -12.71
N THR A 515 4.70 32.59 -12.57
CA THR A 515 5.41 31.82 -11.55
C THR A 515 6.14 30.66 -12.19
N ARG A 516 7.43 30.50 -11.84
CA ARG A 516 8.25 29.31 -12.12
C ARG A 516 8.57 28.59 -10.81
N ASP A 517 8.07 27.38 -10.67
CA ASP A 517 8.26 26.51 -9.51
C ASP A 517 9.24 25.37 -9.83
N TYR A 518 10.24 25.18 -8.99
CA TYR A 518 11.10 23.98 -8.96
C TYR A 518 10.75 23.16 -7.74
N THR A 519 10.48 21.87 -7.91
CA THR A 519 10.19 20.93 -6.83
C THR A 519 11.07 19.70 -6.98
N HIS A 520 11.75 19.32 -5.89
CA HIS A 520 12.54 18.10 -5.80
C HIS A 520 12.01 17.26 -4.63
N VAL A 521 11.59 16.04 -4.94
CA VAL A 521 11.07 15.08 -3.96
C VAL A 521 12.04 13.91 -3.88
N ARG A 522 12.63 13.71 -2.71
CA ARG A 522 13.61 12.65 -2.45
C ARG A 522 13.09 11.67 -1.39
N PRO A 523 12.93 10.38 -1.74
CA PRO A 523 12.68 9.32 -0.77
C PRO A 523 13.78 9.22 0.29
N LEU A 524 13.38 9.20 1.56
CA LEU A 524 14.29 9.05 2.70
C LEU A 524 14.10 7.69 3.36
N LEU A 525 15.20 7.12 3.86
CA LEU A 525 15.15 5.94 4.73
C LEU A 525 14.87 6.33 6.19
N SER A 526 15.31 7.52 6.60
CA SER A 526 15.07 8.08 7.94
C SER A 526 15.10 9.61 7.94
N ILE A 527 14.51 10.23 8.97
CA ILE A 527 14.55 11.69 9.14
C ILE A 527 15.97 12.18 9.42
N GLN A 528 16.81 11.38 10.09
CA GLN A 528 18.21 11.69 10.31
C GLN A 528 18.97 11.90 8.99
N GLU A 529 18.64 11.13 7.95
CA GLU A 529 19.20 11.31 6.62
C GLU A 529 18.82 12.68 6.04
N GLY A 530 17.56 13.10 6.19
CA GLY A 530 17.05 14.40 5.74
C GLY A 530 17.82 15.59 6.34
N VAL A 531 18.27 15.49 7.60
CA VAL A 531 19.11 16.53 8.25
C VAL A 531 20.50 16.63 7.63
N LYS A 532 21.04 15.51 7.11
CA LYS A 532 22.37 15.47 6.48
C LYS A 532 22.35 16.00 5.05
N VAL A 533 21.18 16.09 4.40
CA VAL A 533 21.06 16.66 3.06
C VAL A 533 21.47 18.13 3.08
N PRO A 534 22.46 18.55 2.25
CA PRO A 534 22.89 19.95 2.22
C PRO A 534 21.75 20.91 1.90
N TRP A 535 21.68 22.02 2.64
CA TRP A 535 20.72 23.11 2.36
C TRP A 535 21.02 23.85 1.06
N GLN A 536 22.24 23.71 0.53
CA GLN A 536 22.62 24.22 -0.78
C GLN A 536 21.81 23.58 -1.91
N ASN A 537 21.28 22.36 -1.69
CA ASN A 537 20.43 21.66 -2.66
C ASN A 537 19.04 22.29 -2.79
N LEU A 538 18.64 23.18 -1.85
CA LEU A 538 17.41 23.96 -1.96
C LEU A 538 17.40 24.85 -3.22
N VAL A 539 18.58 25.20 -3.75
CA VAL A 539 18.73 25.82 -5.06
C VAL A 539 18.70 24.72 -6.13
N ILE A 540 17.50 24.16 -6.34
CA ILE A 540 17.23 23.01 -7.22
C ILE A 540 17.85 23.16 -8.62
N PRO A 541 17.78 24.32 -9.31
CA PRO A 541 18.38 24.46 -10.65
C PRO A 541 19.89 24.16 -10.68
N ARG A 542 20.64 24.65 -9.69
CA ARG A 542 22.09 24.38 -9.57
C ARG A 542 22.37 22.92 -9.21
N PHE A 543 21.48 22.30 -8.44
CA PHE A 543 21.58 20.88 -8.12
C PHE A 543 21.36 20.02 -9.37
N MET A 544 20.32 20.32 -10.16
CA MET A 544 20.04 19.66 -11.44
C MET A 544 21.19 19.83 -12.44
N GLU A 545 21.77 21.03 -12.55
CA GLU A 545 22.92 21.29 -13.42
C GLU A 545 24.14 20.44 -13.04
N LYS A 546 24.45 20.34 -11.74
CA LYS A 546 25.55 19.48 -11.24
C LYS A 546 25.30 18.00 -11.51
N LEU A 547 24.06 17.54 -11.32
CA LEU A 547 23.66 16.17 -11.62
C LEU A 547 23.79 15.88 -13.13
N GLY A 548 23.29 16.79 -13.97
CA GLY A 548 23.38 16.71 -15.42
C GLY A 548 24.81 16.76 -15.96
N ALA A 549 25.74 17.44 -15.28
CA ALA A 549 27.15 17.49 -15.68
C ALA A 549 27.81 16.09 -15.76
N VAL A 550 27.33 15.12 -14.97
CA VAL A 550 27.78 13.71 -15.06
C VAL A 550 27.48 13.15 -16.45
N LEU A 551 26.32 13.45 -17.02
CA LEU A 551 25.91 12.99 -18.36
C LEU A 551 26.72 13.64 -19.49
N GLY A 552 27.35 14.79 -19.24
CA GLY A 552 28.22 15.47 -20.20
C GLY A 552 29.61 14.84 -20.36
N GLN A 553 29.98 13.89 -19.49
CA GLN A 553 31.26 13.20 -19.55
C GLN A 553 31.33 12.22 -20.73
N THR A 554 32.52 12.06 -21.31
CA THR A 554 32.78 11.07 -22.37
C THR A 554 32.68 9.65 -21.81
N ASP A 555 32.08 8.73 -22.58
CA ASP A 555 32.02 7.34 -22.17
C ASP A 555 33.44 6.75 -22.06
N PRO A 556 33.76 5.98 -21.00
CA PRO A 556 35.06 5.32 -20.87
C PRO A 556 35.28 4.34 -22.02
N LYS A 557 36.55 4.15 -22.43
CA LYS A 557 36.89 3.15 -23.46
C LYS A 557 36.55 1.74 -22.94
N ALA A 558 36.15 0.83 -23.81
CA ALA A 558 35.75 -0.54 -23.43
C ALA A 558 36.83 -1.33 -22.65
N SER A 559 38.10 -0.92 -22.74
CA SER A 559 39.23 -1.46 -21.96
C SER A 559 39.22 -1.07 -20.48
N ASP A 560 38.51 -0.01 -20.10
CA ASP A 560 38.56 0.59 -18.76
C ASP A 560 37.37 0.20 -17.87
N THR A 561 36.33 -0.42 -18.46
CA THR A 561 35.13 -0.91 -17.76
C THR A 561 35.30 -2.33 -17.21
N VAL A 562 36.33 -3.08 -17.65
CA VAL A 562 36.64 -4.43 -17.18
C VAL A 562 37.99 -4.41 -16.45
N GLN A 563 37.99 -4.18 -15.14
CA GLN A 563 39.18 -4.44 -14.31
C GLN A 563 38.98 -5.72 -13.49
N VAL A 564 39.97 -6.60 -13.61
CA VAL A 564 40.13 -7.87 -12.89
C VAL A 564 40.14 -7.61 -11.36
N PRO A 565 39.52 -8.47 -10.53
CA PRO A 565 39.34 -8.28 -9.09
C PRO A 565 40.67 -8.39 -8.31
N GLY A 566 41.51 -7.37 -8.38
CA GLY A 566 42.82 -7.35 -7.70
C GLY A 566 43.31 -5.97 -7.25
N ASP A 567 42.93 -4.89 -7.94
CA ASP A 567 43.27 -3.53 -7.54
C ASP A 567 42.06 -2.84 -6.92
N GLY A 568 42.14 -2.39 -5.67
CA GLY A 568 41.03 -1.82 -4.89
C GLY A 568 40.44 -0.49 -5.37
N LYS A 569 40.26 -0.28 -6.69
CA LYS A 569 39.56 0.85 -7.31
C LYS A 569 38.21 0.39 -7.84
N ALA A 570 37.16 1.14 -7.56
CA ALA A 570 35.81 0.84 -8.04
C ALA A 570 35.75 0.90 -9.60
N PRO A 571 34.97 0.04 -10.27
CA PRO A 571 34.84 0.06 -11.72
C PRO A 571 34.32 1.41 -12.21
N THR A 572 34.93 1.93 -13.29
CA THR A 572 34.54 3.22 -13.90
C THR A 572 33.18 3.04 -14.59
N LYS A 573 32.09 3.44 -13.92
CA LYS A 573 30.73 3.34 -14.46
C LYS A 573 30.56 4.28 -15.65
N ILE A 574 29.72 3.88 -16.60
CA ILE A 574 29.31 4.73 -17.72
C ILE A 574 28.50 5.92 -17.17
N PRO A 575 28.66 7.13 -17.75
CA PRO A 575 27.97 8.35 -17.31
C PRO A 575 26.46 8.23 -17.03
N LEU A 576 25.70 7.57 -17.92
CA LEU A 576 24.25 7.37 -17.72
C LEU A 576 23.95 6.45 -16.53
N ASP A 577 24.73 5.38 -16.37
CA ASP A 577 24.56 4.42 -15.28
C ASP A 577 24.97 5.04 -13.94
N ALA A 578 26.03 5.85 -13.94
CA ALA A 578 26.45 6.64 -12.79
C ALA A 578 25.34 7.63 -12.36
N PHE A 579 24.81 8.40 -13.32
CA PHE A 579 23.70 9.33 -13.10
C PHE A 579 22.47 8.65 -12.47
N LEU A 580 22.02 7.52 -13.04
CA LEU A 580 20.85 6.81 -12.52
C LEU A 580 21.12 6.12 -11.18
N SER A 581 22.39 5.77 -10.89
CA SER A 581 22.77 5.19 -9.59
C SER A 581 22.85 6.20 -8.45
N ASP A 582 23.01 7.50 -8.76
CA ASP A 582 22.97 8.59 -7.77
C ASP A 582 21.53 8.97 -7.36
N LEU A 583 20.54 8.53 -8.14
CA LEU A 583 19.12 8.75 -7.90
C LEU A 583 18.47 7.55 -7.21
N ARG A 584 17.53 7.83 -6.31
CA ARG A 584 16.71 6.78 -5.68
C ARG A 584 15.51 6.42 -6.52
N GLU A 585 15.05 5.17 -6.40
CA GLU A 585 13.72 4.79 -6.88
C GLU A 585 12.67 5.68 -6.21
N GLY A 586 11.79 6.27 -7.03
CA GLY A 586 10.77 7.23 -6.59
C GLY A 586 11.28 8.66 -6.38
N GLU A 587 12.52 8.99 -6.73
CA GLU A 587 13.00 10.38 -6.74
C GLU A 587 12.42 11.17 -7.93
N VAL A 588 11.87 12.35 -7.67
CA VAL A 588 11.11 13.16 -8.63
C VAL A 588 11.65 14.58 -8.71
N PHE A 589 11.82 15.10 -9.92
CA PHE A 589 12.09 16.52 -10.19
C PHE A 589 10.94 17.08 -11.01
N THR A 590 10.41 18.24 -10.62
CA THR A 590 9.34 18.91 -11.36
C THR A 590 9.65 20.39 -11.54
N ILE A 591 9.53 20.87 -12.77
CA ILE A 591 9.64 22.29 -13.14
C ILE A 591 8.28 22.72 -13.68
N THR A 592 7.66 23.73 -13.09
CA THR A 592 6.33 24.20 -13.46
C THR A 592 6.36 25.68 -13.81
N ASP A 593 5.94 26.01 -15.02
CA ASP A 593 5.71 27.39 -15.45
C ASP A 593 4.21 27.64 -15.50
N SER A 594 3.76 28.66 -14.77
CA SER A 594 2.34 28.99 -14.69
C SER A 594 2.09 30.48 -14.77
N VAL A 595 0.95 30.82 -15.35
CA VAL A 595 0.39 32.16 -15.37
C VAL A 595 -0.94 32.12 -14.66
N ALA A 596 -1.13 32.99 -13.68
CA ALA A 596 -2.38 33.11 -12.96
C ALA A 596 -2.97 34.50 -13.18
N LEU A 597 -4.26 34.54 -13.51
CA LEU A 597 -5.05 35.76 -13.47
C LEU A 597 -5.98 35.68 -12.26
N ALA A 598 -5.69 36.46 -11.23
CA ALA A 598 -6.48 36.52 -10.02
C ALA A 598 -7.30 37.81 -10.01
N ALA A 599 -8.61 37.69 -10.21
CA ALA A 599 -9.56 38.76 -9.94
C ALA A 599 -10.28 38.43 -8.64
N TYR A 600 -9.97 39.16 -7.57
CA TYR A 600 -10.62 38.95 -6.28
C TYR A 600 -11.53 40.14 -5.97
N ALA A 601 -12.68 39.84 -5.39
CA ALA A 601 -13.46 40.78 -4.60
C ALA A 601 -13.54 40.14 -3.21
N GLN A 602 -13.41 40.92 -2.15
CA GLN A 602 -13.56 40.44 -0.78
C GLN A 602 -14.38 41.48 -0.03
N VAL A 603 -15.37 41.01 0.72
CA VAL A 603 -16.20 41.87 1.57
C VAL A 603 -16.00 41.40 2.99
N SER A 604 -15.02 41.97 3.69
CA SER A 604 -14.81 41.65 5.11
C SER A 604 -15.81 42.43 5.96
N ALA A 605 -16.55 41.70 6.80
CA ALA A 605 -17.45 42.23 7.81
C ALA A 605 -17.16 41.54 9.15
N SER A 606 -16.95 42.31 10.21
CA SER A 606 -16.85 41.77 11.56
C SER A 606 -18.25 41.37 12.06
N ILE A 607 -18.44 40.09 12.36
CA ILE A 607 -19.71 39.52 12.89
C ILE A 607 -20.18 40.24 14.17
N ASP A 608 -19.25 40.75 14.97
CA ASP A 608 -19.51 41.49 16.21
C ASP A 608 -20.28 42.79 15.92
N THR A 609 -20.04 43.38 14.76
CA THR A 609 -20.73 44.58 14.24
C THR A 609 -22.08 44.25 13.59
N LEU A 610 -22.24 43.02 13.09
CA LEU A 610 -23.49 42.49 12.54
C LEU A 610 -24.46 42.07 13.65
N MET A 611 -23.94 41.50 14.74
CA MET A 611 -24.71 41.01 15.90
C MET A 611 -24.81 42.01 17.06
N GLY A 612 -24.09 43.14 17.01
CA GLY A 612 -24.18 44.21 18.02
C GLY A 612 -23.52 43.89 19.36
N ILE A 613 -22.50 43.02 19.38
CA ILE A 613 -21.86 42.52 20.60
C ILE A 613 -20.45 43.12 20.71
N THR A 614 -20.30 44.28 21.35
CA THR A 614 -19.02 44.79 21.85
C THR A 614 -18.87 44.40 23.34
N PRO A 615 -17.71 43.88 23.83
CA PRO A 615 -16.35 44.26 23.47
C PRO A 615 -15.38 43.06 23.34
N LEU A 616 -15.67 42.09 22.48
CA LEU A 616 -14.72 40.98 22.22
C LEU A 616 -14.02 41.25 20.89
N ASP A 617 -12.70 41.48 20.93
CA ASP A 617 -11.83 41.79 19.76
C ASP A 617 -11.67 40.57 18.82
N PHE A 618 -12.75 40.03 18.28
CA PHE A 618 -12.68 39.00 17.24
C PHE A 618 -12.43 39.66 15.88
N LEU A 619 -11.38 39.22 15.16
CA LEU A 619 -11.18 39.54 13.76
C LEU A 619 -11.92 38.50 12.92
N ASN A 620 -13.21 38.72 12.75
CA ASN A 620 -14.07 37.89 11.92
C ASN A 620 -13.98 38.35 10.46
N THR A 621 -13.59 37.46 9.55
CA THR A 621 -13.48 37.76 8.11
C THR A 621 -14.31 36.77 7.30
N VAL A 622 -15.42 37.23 6.74
CA VAL A 622 -16.12 36.54 5.65
C VAL A 622 -15.46 36.97 4.35
N ALA A 623 -14.90 36.05 3.57
CA ALA A 623 -14.31 36.35 2.27
C ALA A 623 -15.06 35.58 1.17
N LEU A 624 -15.90 36.30 0.43
CA LEU A 624 -16.52 35.83 -0.80
C LEU A 624 -15.62 36.25 -1.96
N GLY A 625 -14.74 35.36 -2.44
CA GLY A 625 -13.78 35.66 -3.51
C GLY A 625 -13.92 34.72 -4.70
N VAL A 626 -13.80 35.25 -5.91
CA VAL A 626 -13.51 34.43 -7.08
C VAL A 626 -12.01 34.11 -7.03
N ASP A 627 -11.66 32.86 -6.72
CA ASP A 627 -10.25 32.44 -6.79
C ASP A 627 -9.83 32.44 -8.27
N GLY A 628 -8.70 33.05 -8.60
CA GLY A 628 -8.25 33.27 -9.98
C GLY A 628 -8.12 32.00 -10.82
N SER A 629 -8.20 32.14 -12.15
CA SER A 629 -7.83 31.07 -13.09
C SER A 629 -6.30 30.95 -13.14
N ARG A 630 -5.77 29.76 -12.82
CA ARG A 630 -4.35 29.41 -12.99
C ARG A 630 -4.19 28.53 -14.22
N VAL A 631 -3.31 28.93 -15.13
CA VAL A 631 -2.93 28.14 -16.31
C VAL A 631 -1.46 27.76 -16.16
N ILE A 632 -1.19 26.46 -16.05
CA ILE A 632 0.17 25.92 -16.16
C ILE A 632 0.49 25.83 -17.66
N LEU A 633 1.40 26.69 -18.11
CA LEU A 633 1.85 26.77 -19.50
C LEU A 633 2.64 25.52 -19.89
N SER A 634 3.53 25.08 -18.98
CA SER A 634 4.33 23.87 -19.15
C SER A 634 4.76 23.36 -17.78
N GLN A 635 4.63 22.06 -17.56
CA GLN A 635 5.22 21.37 -16.42
C GLN A 635 5.98 20.15 -16.90
N THR A 636 7.28 20.09 -16.61
CA THR A 636 8.09 18.91 -16.91
C THR A 636 8.42 18.19 -15.62
N SER A 637 8.18 16.88 -15.58
CA SER A 637 8.41 16.05 -14.40
C SER A 637 9.23 14.82 -14.80
N PHE A 638 10.35 14.60 -14.12
CA PHE A 638 11.19 13.42 -14.25
C PHE A 638 10.98 12.53 -13.02
N MET A 639 10.84 11.23 -13.22
CA MET A 639 10.73 10.24 -12.15
C MET A 639 11.64 9.04 -12.43
N ARG A 640 12.44 8.64 -11.42
CA ARG A 640 13.18 7.38 -11.43
C ARG A 640 12.28 6.24 -10.95
N THR A 641 12.14 5.18 -11.75
CA THR A 641 11.40 3.95 -11.40
C THR A 641 12.38 2.78 -11.26
N SER A 642 11.98 1.62 -10.75
CA SER A 642 12.83 0.41 -10.78
C SER A 642 13.16 -0.05 -12.20
N GLU A 643 12.25 0.13 -13.17
CA GLU A 643 12.44 -0.36 -14.53
C GLU A 643 13.18 0.62 -15.46
N GLY A 644 13.29 1.90 -15.07
CA GLY A 644 13.94 2.93 -15.88
C GLY A 644 13.54 4.33 -15.44
N VAL A 645 13.06 5.14 -16.39
CA VAL A 645 12.71 6.55 -16.19
C VAL A 645 11.34 6.83 -16.81
N GLN A 646 10.54 7.66 -16.12
CA GLN A 646 9.33 8.26 -16.69
C GLN A 646 9.50 9.78 -16.76
N VAL A 647 9.16 10.37 -17.91
CA VAL A 647 9.15 11.83 -18.09
C VAL A 647 7.76 12.27 -18.52
N PHE A 648 7.20 13.25 -17.83
CA PHE A 648 5.88 13.80 -18.11
C PHE A 648 6.01 15.26 -18.50
N VAL A 649 5.44 15.65 -19.65
CA VAL A 649 5.33 17.04 -20.09
C VAL A 649 3.86 17.42 -20.10
N ARG A 650 3.48 18.38 -19.27
CA ARG A 650 2.08 18.69 -18.98
C ARG A 650 1.72 20.13 -19.32
N LYS A 651 0.46 20.33 -19.70
CA LYS A 651 -0.20 21.63 -19.82
C LYS A 651 -1.51 21.58 -19.06
N GLN A 652 -1.79 22.56 -18.21
CA GLN A 652 -2.99 22.55 -17.37
C GLN A 652 -3.69 23.89 -17.44
N SER A 653 -5.02 23.88 -17.50
CA SER A 653 -5.85 25.04 -17.24
C SER A 653 -6.79 24.71 -16.09
N SER A 654 -6.75 25.49 -15.02
CA SER A 654 -7.62 25.30 -13.86
C SER A 654 -8.33 26.58 -13.48
N THR A 655 -9.63 26.47 -13.26
CA THR A 655 -10.49 27.55 -12.74
C THR A 655 -11.06 27.11 -11.40
N ALA A 656 -10.90 27.94 -10.37
CA ALA A 656 -11.43 27.70 -9.04
C ALA A 656 -12.54 28.71 -8.73
N LEU A 657 -13.59 28.27 -8.06
CA LEU A 657 -14.60 29.15 -7.48
C LEU A 657 -14.77 28.77 -6.01
N GLY A 658 -14.51 29.70 -5.11
CA GLY A 658 -14.44 29.43 -3.68
C GLY A 658 -15.28 30.39 -2.83
N MET A 659 -15.65 29.94 -1.64
CA MET A 659 -16.14 30.77 -0.55
C MET A 659 -15.40 30.38 0.71
N THR A 660 -14.84 31.35 1.43
CA THR A 660 -14.13 31.10 2.69
C THR A 660 -14.73 31.92 3.82
N LEU A 661 -15.00 31.27 4.94
CA LEU A 661 -15.40 31.88 6.20
C LEU A 661 -14.31 31.60 7.23
N ASP A 662 -13.67 32.65 7.75
CA ASP A 662 -12.62 32.56 8.75
C ASP A 662 -13.00 33.34 10.02
N ILE A 663 -12.99 32.65 11.17
CA ILE A 663 -13.22 33.24 12.50
C ILE A 663 -11.89 33.20 13.25
N ASN A 664 -11.23 34.37 13.35
CA ASN A 664 -9.91 34.51 13.95
C ASN A 664 -9.95 35.35 15.24
N TYR A 665 -9.17 34.91 16.24
CA TYR A 665 -8.79 35.74 17.39
C TYR A 665 -7.26 35.96 17.35
N PHE A 666 -6.50 35.62 18.38
CA PHE A 666 -5.04 35.42 18.24
C PHE A 666 -4.67 34.04 17.67
N ILE A 667 -5.66 33.16 17.50
CA ILE A 667 -5.60 31.85 16.83
C ILE A 667 -6.81 31.69 15.90
N ASN A 668 -6.73 30.81 14.91
CA ASN A 668 -7.89 30.44 14.08
C ASN A 668 -8.83 29.51 14.87
N LEU A 669 -10.09 29.94 15.07
CA LEU A 669 -11.09 29.16 15.80
C LEU A 669 -11.87 28.25 14.85
N LEU A 670 -12.36 28.81 13.75
CA LEU A 670 -13.12 28.11 12.71
C LEU A 670 -12.70 28.63 11.33
N LYS A 671 -12.48 27.72 10.40
CA LYS A 671 -12.28 28.01 8.99
C LYS A 671 -13.12 27.05 8.14
N VAL A 672 -14.02 27.59 7.33
CA VAL A 672 -14.83 26.82 6.38
C VAL A 672 -14.50 27.31 4.97
N ARG A 673 -14.03 26.41 4.10
CA ARG A 673 -13.74 26.69 2.69
C ARG A 673 -14.54 25.75 1.81
N ALA A 674 -15.48 26.30 1.05
CA ALA A 674 -16.17 25.57 -0.01
C ALA A 674 -15.57 25.98 -1.35
N GLN A 675 -15.10 25.03 -2.16
CA GLN A 675 -14.47 25.31 -3.44
C GLN A 675 -14.93 24.35 -4.54
N THR A 676 -15.05 24.84 -5.77
CA THR A 676 -15.23 24.06 -6.97
C THR A 676 -14.09 24.35 -7.93
N ASN A 677 -13.31 23.32 -8.24
CA ASN A 677 -12.18 23.40 -9.16
C ASN A 677 -12.54 22.64 -10.44
N ILE A 678 -12.41 23.30 -11.59
CA ILE A 678 -12.52 22.70 -12.92
C ILE A 678 -11.13 22.73 -13.54
N THR A 679 -10.60 21.57 -13.92
CA THR A 679 -9.24 21.44 -14.43
C THR A 679 -9.20 20.59 -15.69
N ASP A 680 -8.62 21.16 -16.75
CA ASP A 680 -8.23 20.44 -17.95
C ASP A 680 -6.71 20.27 -17.93
N LEU A 681 -6.24 19.03 -18.06
CA LEU A 681 -4.84 18.66 -18.03
C LEU A 681 -4.53 17.78 -19.23
N HIS A 682 -3.53 18.17 -20.01
CA HIS A 682 -2.94 17.35 -21.05
C HIS A 682 -1.53 16.93 -20.62
N THR A 683 -1.22 15.64 -20.68
CA THR A 683 0.09 15.07 -20.37
C THR A 683 0.60 14.26 -21.56
N ASP A 684 1.80 14.58 -22.02
CA ASP A 684 2.63 13.69 -22.80
C ASP A 684 3.52 12.87 -21.85
N ALA A 685 3.28 11.56 -21.78
CA ALA A 685 3.98 10.64 -20.88
C ALA A 685 4.95 9.74 -21.66
N PHE A 686 6.23 9.87 -21.35
CA PHE A 686 7.32 9.05 -21.91
C PHE A 686 7.71 7.98 -20.90
N VAL A 687 7.47 6.72 -21.24
CA VAL A 687 7.84 5.56 -20.40
C VAL A 687 9.05 4.88 -21.04
N ILE A 688 10.23 5.05 -20.43
CA ILE A 688 11.51 4.63 -21.02
C ILE A 688 12.14 3.55 -20.13
N ASP A 689 12.14 2.32 -20.64
CA ASP A 689 12.74 1.16 -19.98
C ASP A 689 14.27 1.17 -20.12
N TYR A 690 14.99 1.32 -19.01
CA TYR A 690 16.45 1.25 -18.98
C TYR A 690 16.95 0.85 -17.59
N ARG A 691 17.43 -0.39 -17.46
CA ARG A 691 17.96 -0.96 -16.21
C ARG A 691 19.47 -1.12 -16.30
N PRO A 692 20.27 -0.30 -15.59
CA PRO A 692 21.72 -0.41 -15.60
C PRO A 692 22.21 -1.81 -15.21
N GLU A 693 21.51 -2.49 -14.32
CA GLU A 693 21.88 -3.81 -13.79
C GLU A 693 21.83 -4.92 -14.85
N MET A 694 20.97 -4.77 -15.87
CA MET A 694 20.89 -5.74 -16.97
C MET A 694 22.13 -5.70 -17.87
N ALA A 695 22.91 -4.62 -17.85
CA ALA A 695 24.14 -4.53 -18.63
C ALA A 695 25.18 -5.59 -18.22
N GLU A 696 25.15 -6.05 -16.96
CA GLU A 696 26.06 -7.09 -16.45
C GLU A 696 25.62 -8.51 -16.84
N GLN A 697 24.34 -8.69 -17.20
CA GLN A 697 23.75 -9.98 -17.55
C GLN A 697 23.66 -10.20 -19.07
N LEU A 698 23.72 -9.13 -19.85
CA LEU A 698 23.60 -9.15 -21.31
C LEU A 698 24.99 -9.29 -21.95
N ASP A 699 25.12 -10.21 -22.91
CA ASP A 699 26.28 -10.25 -23.81
C ASP A 699 26.15 -9.12 -24.85
N LEU A 700 26.70 -7.95 -24.50
CA LEU A 700 26.65 -6.74 -25.33
C LEU A 700 27.38 -6.89 -26.68
N SER A 701 28.13 -7.98 -26.90
CA SER A 701 28.75 -8.28 -28.19
C SER A 701 27.75 -8.79 -29.23
N GLN A 702 26.60 -9.34 -28.80
CA GLN A 702 25.53 -9.85 -29.67
C GLN A 702 24.58 -8.74 -30.14
N THR A 703 25.13 -7.80 -30.90
CA THR A 703 24.40 -6.62 -31.40
C THR A 703 23.22 -6.92 -32.32
N ASP A 704 23.14 -8.14 -32.88
CA ASP A 704 22.03 -8.60 -33.72
C ASP A 704 20.80 -9.04 -32.90
N ASN A 705 20.95 -9.30 -31.59
CA ASN A 705 19.82 -9.63 -30.74
C ASN A 705 18.93 -8.39 -30.53
N LYS A 706 17.63 -8.51 -30.88
CA LYS A 706 16.65 -7.41 -30.77
C LYS A 706 16.66 -6.74 -29.39
N TYR A 707 16.75 -7.51 -28.31
CA TYR A 707 16.76 -6.96 -26.94
C TYR A 707 18.03 -6.17 -26.65
N VAL A 708 19.20 -6.69 -27.05
CA VAL A 708 20.50 -6.02 -26.87
C VAL A 708 20.55 -4.73 -27.70
N LYS A 709 20.06 -4.78 -28.95
CA LYS A 709 19.96 -3.61 -29.83
C LYS A 709 19.08 -2.52 -29.23
N THR A 710 17.87 -2.87 -28.77
CA THR A 710 16.96 -1.91 -28.12
C THR A 710 17.58 -1.31 -26.87
N PHE A 711 18.27 -2.11 -26.04
CA PHE A 711 18.96 -1.61 -24.85
C PHE A 711 20.06 -0.59 -25.20
N LEU A 712 20.92 -0.90 -26.18
CA LEU A 712 22.00 -0.01 -26.62
C LEU A 712 21.47 1.27 -27.29
N ASP A 713 20.41 1.16 -28.10
CA ASP A 713 19.76 2.31 -28.74
C ASP A 713 19.11 3.24 -27.69
N THR A 714 18.38 2.67 -26.72
CA THR A 714 17.81 3.44 -25.60
C THR A 714 18.90 4.15 -24.82
N ARG A 715 20.00 3.45 -24.49
CA ARG A 715 21.14 4.04 -23.78
C ARG A 715 21.74 5.24 -24.52
N LYS A 716 22.00 5.07 -25.81
CA LYS A 716 22.59 6.11 -26.68
C LYS A 716 21.68 7.33 -26.81
N ASN A 717 20.38 7.12 -26.86
CA ASN A 717 19.39 8.19 -27.01
C ASN A 717 19.03 8.87 -25.68
N LEU A 718 18.98 8.13 -24.58
CA LEU A 718 18.56 8.64 -23.27
C LEU A 718 19.59 9.59 -22.66
N LYS A 719 20.89 9.32 -22.82
CA LYS A 719 21.97 10.19 -22.31
C LYS A 719 21.84 11.65 -22.75
N PRO A 720 21.78 12.00 -24.05
CA PRO A 720 21.63 13.39 -24.47
C PRO A 720 20.28 14.01 -24.10
N VAL A 721 19.21 13.20 -24.03
CA VAL A 721 17.88 13.65 -23.60
C VAL A 721 17.87 14.08 -22.13
N LEU A 722 18.44 13.27 -21.24
CA LEU A 722 18.53 13.63 -19.82
C LEU A 722 19.48 14.79 -19.59
N TYR A 723 20.55 14.91 -20.39
CA TYR A 723 21.46 16.05 -20.32
C TYR A 723 20.74 17.36 -20.67
N SER A 724 19.98 17.41 -21.78
CA SER A 724 19.22 18.61 -22.16
C SER A 724 18.12 18.94 -21.15
N LEU A 725 17.44 17.91 -20.62
CA LEU A 725 16.38 18.07 -19.66
C LEU A 725 16.89 18.63 -18.31
N PHE A 726 17.99 18.11 -17.77
CA PHE A 726 18.50 18.55 -16.47
C PHE A 726 19.28 19.87 -16.53
N ARG A 727 19.91 20.20 -17.67
CA ARG A 727 20.65 21.45 -17.84
C ARG A 727 19.75 22.63 -18.21
N ASP A 728 18.91 22.42 -19.24
CA ASP A 728 18.19 23.50 -19.91
C ASP A 728 16.65 23.37 -19.82
N ASN A 729 16.14 22.27 -19.22
CA ASN A 729 14.72 21.88 -19.26
C ASN A 729 14.17 21.77 -20.69
N ASP A 730 15.02 21.38 -21.64
CA ASP A 730 14.65 21.24 -23.04
C ASP A 730 14.11 19.83 -23.35
N THR A 731 12.91 19.80 -23.94
CA THR A 731 12.16 18.60 -24.28
C THR A 731 12.27 18.21 -25.76
N GLU A 732 12.91 19.02 -26.63
CA GLU A 732 13.00 18.72 -28.07
C GLU A 732 13.67 17.38 -28.38
N LEU A 733 14.76 17.07 -27.67
CA LEU A 733 15.44 15.77 -27.80
C LEU A 733 14.54 14.62 -27.32
N LEU A 734 13.72 14.83 -26.29
CA LEU A 734 12.78 13.83 -25.79
C LEU A 734 11.74 13.48 -26.87
N TYR A 735 11.11 14.50 -27.47
CA TYR A 735 10.12 14.28 -28.54
C TYR A 735 10.73 13.69 -29.81
N SER A 736 11.96 14.07 -30.17
CA SER A 736 12.60 13.58 -31.40
C SER A 736 13.12 12.13 -31.27
N LYS A 737 13.66 11.76 -30.10
CA LYS A 737 14.25 10.43 -29.88
C LYS A 737 13.26 9.37 -29.40
N PHE A 738 12.21 9.78 -28.68
CA PHE A 738 11.25 8.87 -28.04
C PHE A 738 9.80 9.07 -28.53
N LYS A 739 9.61 9.58 -29.76
CA LYS A 739 8.29 9.82 -30.38
C LYS A 739 7.33 8.62 -30.30
N PHE A 740 7.85 7.41 -30.48
CA PHE A 740 7.08 6.15 -30.49
C PHE A 740 6.98 5.46 -29.11
N GLN A 741 7.41 6.15 -28.04
CA GLN A 741 7.26 5.73 -26.64
C GLN A 741 6.49 6.77 -25.82
N LYS A 742 5.72 7.63 -26.51
CA LYS A 742 4.94 8.72 -25.95
C LYS A 742 3.46 8.35 -25.89
N PHE A 743 2.89 8.34 -24.70
CA PHE A 743 1.44 8.29 -24.50
C PHE A 743 0.89 9.71 -24.40
N GLU A 744 -0.28 9.94 -24.97
CA GLU A 744 -1.01 11.21 -24.77
C GLU A 744 -2.16 10.95 -23.80
N ILE A 745 -2.26 11.78 -22.77
CA ILE A 745 -3.21 11.59 -21.68
C ILE A 745 -3.95 12.90 -21.46
N ASP A 746 -5.28 12.87 -21.50
CA ASP A 746 -6.11 14.03 -21.13
C ASP A 746 -6.92 13.73 -19.88
N HIS A 747 -6.91 14.66 -18.93
CA HIS A 747 -7.77 14.66 -17.76
C HIS A 747 -8.71 15.87 -17.81
N ASN A 748 -10.00 15.64 -17.65
CA ASN A 748 -10.99 16.67 -17.34
C ASN A 748 -11.54 16.35 -15.94
N LEU A 749 -11.23 17.24 -15.00
CA LEU A 749 -11.54 17.10 -13.58
C LEU A 749 -12.51 18.19 -13.16
N LYS A 750 -13.55 17.81 -12.42
CA LYS A 750 -14.45 18.74 -11.75
C LYS A 750 -14.62 18.32 -10.30
N THR A 751 -13.91 19.03 -9.43
CA THR A 751 -13.78 18.71 -8.02
C THR A 751 -14.57 19.72 -7.20
N ARG A 752 -15.49 19.24 -6.38
CA ARG A 752 -16.23 20.02 -5.38
C ARG A 752 -15.77 19.58 -4.01
N GLU A 753 -15.35 20.53 -3.20
CA GLU A 753 -14.79 20.24 -1.89
C GLU A 753 -15.26 21.24 -0.86
N ILE A 754 -15.59 20.76 0.34
CA ILE A 754 -15.89 21.60 1.50
C ILE A 754 -14.96 21.18 2.61
N ARG A 755 -14.07 22.07 3.03
CA ARG A 755 -13.11 21.88 4.10
C ARG A 755 -13.51 22.67 5.33
N THR A 756 -13.52 22.03 6.48
CA THR A 756 -13.86 22.64 7.77
C THR A 756 -12.75 22.37 8.77
N ARG A 757 -12.12 23.43 9.29
CA ARG A 757 -11.19 23.39 10.41
C ARG A 757 -11.87 24.00 11.62
N LEU A 758 -11.96 23.24 12.71
CA LEU A 758 -12.33 23.75 14.03
C LEU A 758 -11.19 23.45 15.00
N LEU A 759 -10.39 24.47 15.34
CA LEU A 759 -9.15 24.32 16.11
C LEU A 759 -8.22 23.25 15.48
N ALA A 760 -8.04 22.12 16.17
CA ALA A 760 -7.27 20.97 15.70
C ALA A 760 -8.09 19.98 14.86
N GLN A 761 -9.42 20.04 14.87
CA GLN A 761 -10.28 19.11 14.13
C GLN A 761 -10.41 19.55 12.67
N ARG A 762 -10.27 18.60 11.73
CA ARG A 762 -10.50 18.78 10.29
C ARG A 762 -11.63 17.88 9.84
N VAL A 763 -12.51 18.40 8.99
CA VAL A 763 -13.58 17.67 8.31
C VAL A 763 -13.64 18.15 6.86
N ASP A 764 -13.34 17.26 5.92
CA ASP A 764 -13.31 17.56 4.50
C ASP A 764 -14.28 16.63 3.77
N SER A 765 -15.11 17.19 2.89
CA SER A 765 -15.99 16.42 2.01
C SER A 765 -15.63 16.69 0.56
N LEU A 766 -15.67 15.65 -0.27
CA LEU A 766 -15.20 15.66 -1.65
C LEU A 766 -16.21 15.00 -2.58
N ASN A 767 -16.44 15.60 -3.74
CA ASN A 767 -17.07 14.96 -4.90
C ASN A 767 -16.33 15.38 -6.17
N GLU A 768 -15.78 14.42 -6.89
CA GLU A 768 -14.92 14.64 -8.05
C GLU A 768 -15.39 13.82 -9.25
N ASP A 769 -15.63 14.51 -10.36
CA ASP A 769 -15.75 13.91 -11.68
C ASP A 769 -14.38 13.87 -12.34
N HIS A 770 -13.98 12.73 -12.88
CA HIS A 770 -12.73 12.57 -13.63
C HIS A 770 -12.97 11.84 -14.94
N LEU A 771 -12.81 12.55 -16.06
CA LEU A 771 -12.76 11.96 -17.40
C LEU A 771 -11.31 11.83 -17.82
N LEU A 772 -10.87 10.61 -18.11
CA LEU A 772 -9.52 10.25 -18.52
C LEU A 772 -9.55 9.75 -19.97
N LYS A 773 -8.68 10.29 -20.82
CA LYS A 773 -8.43 9.75 -22.15
C LYS A 773 -6.97 9.34 -22.26
N ILE A 774 -6.71 8.15 -22.77
CA ILE A 774 -5.35 7.63 -23.00
C ILE A 774 -5.24 7.26 -24.47
N ARG A 775 -4.24 7.82 -25.15
CA ARG A 775 -3.88 7.45 -26.53
C ARG A 775 -2.54 6.73 -26.50
N TYR A 776 -2.49 5.56 -27.11
CA TYR A 776 -1.28 4.73 -27.14
C TYR A 776 -0.21 5.34 -28.07
N PRO A 777 1.07 5.00 -27.84
CA PRO A 777 2.14 5.40 -28.74
C PRO A 777 1.96 4.74 -30.10
N ARG A 778 2.08 5.51 -31.17
CA ARG A 778 2.10 4.97 -32.53
C ARG A 778 3.31 4.08 -32.74
N SER A 779 3.20 3.05 -33.58
CA SER A 779 4.35 2.22 -33.94
C SER A 779 5.14 2.82 -35.11
N VAL A 780 6.40 2.42 -35.23
CA VAL A 780 7.26 2.76 -36.39
C VAL A 780 6.67 2.16 -37.68
N ASP A 781 6.05 0.99 -37.56
CA ASP A 781 5.49 0.22 -38.68
C ASP A 781 4.11 0.74 -39.15
N ALA A 782 3.44 1.55 -38.33
CA ALA A 782 2.12 2.13 -38.64
C ALA A 782 1.98 3.58 -38.11
N PRO A 783 2.74 4.55 -38.66
CA PRO A 783 2.75 5.94 -38.18
C PRO A 783 1.47 6.73 -38.52
N GLU A 784 0.70 6.24 -39.50
CA GLU A 784 -0.49 6.87 -40.11
C GLU A 784 -1.82 6.48 -39.41
N LEU A 785 -1.81 5.56 -38.44
CA LEU A 785 -3.04 5.14 -37.74
C LEU A 785 -3.77 6.34 -37.12
N ASP A 786 -5.09 6.42 -37.30
CA ASP A 786 -5.92 7.47 -36.72
C ASP A 786 -5.90 7.32 -35.18
N PRO A 787 -5.50 8.36 -34.43
CA PRO A 787 -5.48 8.33 -32.96
C PRO A 787 -6.77 7.87 -32.30
N LYS A 788 -7.92 8.02 -32.98
CA LYS A 788 -9.23 7.61 -32.47
C LYS A 788 -9.39 6.10 -32.34
N ASP A 789 -8.65 5.31 -33.11
CA ASP A 789 -8.76 3.86 -33.10
C ASP A 789 -8.00 3.22 -31.93
N GLU A 790 -7.08 3.98 -31.30
CA GLU A 790 -6.28 3.58 -30.14
C GLU A 790 -6.58 4.45 -28.89
N GLU A 791 -7.63 5.27 -28.90
CA GLU A 791 -8.04 6.07 -27.74
C GLU A 791 -8.92 5.26 -26.78
N VAL A 792 -8.51 5.19 -25.51
CA VAL A 792 -9.34 4.67 -24.41
C VAL A 792 -9.91 5.85 -23.63
N THR A 793 -11.22 5.88 -23.44
CA THR A 793 -11.89 6.91 -22.62
C THR A 793 -12.50 6.28 -21.39
N LEU A 794 -12.05 6.69 -20.20
CA LEU A 794 -12.58 6.25 -18.91
C LEU A 794 -13.23 7.42 -18.18
N PHE A 795 -14.29 7.12 -17.43
CA PHE A 795 -14.91 8.08 -16.53
C PHE A 795 -15.02 7.50 -15.12
N SER A 796 -14.54 8.27 -14.15
CA SER A 796 -14.60 7.98 -12.72
C SER A 796 -15.39 9.08 -12.00
N ASN A 797 -16.25 8.69 -11.07
CA ASN A 797 -16.82 9.62 -10.09
C ASN A 797 -16.46 9.14 -8.68
N LYS A 798 -15.82 10.02 -7.91
CA LYS A 798 -15.27 9.77 -6.57
C LYS A 798 -15.98 10.67 -5.56
N LYS A 799 -16.54 10.09 -4.51
CA LYS A 799 -17.20 10.81 -3.40
C LYS A 799 -16.60 10.35 -2.08
N GLY A 800 -16.25 11.29 -1.20
CA GLY A 800 -15.58 10.95 0.04
C GLY A 800 -15.77 11.95 1.16
N GLU A 801 -15.47 11.50 2.37
CA GLU A 801 -15.41 12.31 3.58
C GLU A 801 -14.16 11.94 4.41
N LEU A 802 -13.46 12.94 4.91
CA LEU A 802 -12.28 12.83 5.75
C LEU A 802 -12.52 13.55 7.07
N VAL A 803 -12.19 12.90 8.17
CA VAL A 803 -12.28 13.45 9.53
C VAL A 803 -10.96 13.19 10.24
N GLY A 804 -10.30 14.23 10.72
CA GLY A 804 -8.99 14.09 11.35
C GLY A 804 -8.67 15.15 12.39
N ARG A 805 -7.52 14.98 13.06
CA ARG A 805 -6.99 15.90 14.06
C ARG A 805 -5.55 16.25 13.75
N ASP A 806 -5.27 17.53 13.65
CA ASP A 806 -3.97 18.14 13.37
C ASP A 806 -3.47 18.90 14.61
N LEU A 807 -2.84 18.16 15.53
CA LEU A 807 -2.38 18.71 16.80
C LEU A 807 -1.14 19.59 16.65
N LEU A 808 -0.21 19.22 15.76
CA LEU A 808 0.98 20.01 15.52
C LEU A 808 0.63 21.33 14.83
N GLY A 809 -0.20 21.31 13.78
CA GLY A 809 -0.66 22.53 13.13
C GLY A 809 -1.30 23.47 14.15
N PHE A 810 -2.22 22.97 14.98
CA PHE A 810 -2.81 23.76 16.05
C PHE A 810 -1.79 24.33 17.04
N ALA A 811 -0.79 23.54 17.47
CA ALA A 811 0.26 24.04 18.37
C ALA A 811 1.13 25.14 17.71
N MET A 812 1.43 24.99 16.42
CA MET A 812 2.20 25.99 15.66
C MET A 812 1.39 27.28 15.47
N ASP A 813 0.10 27.19 15.13
CA ASP A 813 -0.82 28.34 15.10
C ASP A 813 -0.77 29.12 16.44
N TRP A 814 -0.77 28.41 17.57
CA TRP A 814 -0.66 29.01 18.91
C TRP A 814 0.67 29.72 19.14
N ILE A 815 1.79 29.06 18.81
CA ILE A 815 3.13 29.63 18.99
C ILE A 815 3.28 30.88 18.10
N THR A 816 2.88 30.78 16.83
CA THR A 816 2.87 31.91 15.89
C THR A 816 1.98 33.04 16.41
N GLY A 817 0.78 32.73 16.88
CA GLY A 817 -0.15 33.70 17.46
C GLY A 817 0.45 34.44 18.68
N ILE A 818 1.15 33.72 19.56
CA ILE A 818 1.84 34.31 20.71
C ILE A 818 3.03 35.16 20.26
N ILE A 819 3.92 34.65 19.41
CA ILE A 819 5.10 35.41 18.96
C ILE A 819 4.66 36.71 18.28
N ASN A 820 3.68 36.63 17.38
CA ASN A 820 3.19 37.82 16.66
C ASN A 820 2.43 38.78 17.57
N LYS A 821 1.80 38.30 18.65
CA LYS A 821 1.22 39.16 19.68
C LYS A 821 2.26 39.93 20.48
N TRP A 822 3.40 39.31 20.82
CA TRP A 822 4.44 39.90 21.67
C TRP A 822 5.50 40.69 20.88
N GLN A 823 5.75 40.30 19.63
CA GLN A 823 6.65 40.97 18.70
C GLN A 823 5.95 41.18 17.34
N PRO A 824 5.05 42.16 17.23
CA PRO A 824 4.26 42.40 16.01
C PRO A 824 5.11 42.68 14.76
N LYS A 825 6.34 43.19 14.95
CA LYS A 825 7.29 43.50 13.88
C LYS A 825 8.04 42.28 13.34
N ALA A 826 8.02 41.15 14.04
CA ALA A 826 8.79 39.97 13.65
C ALA A 826 8.11 39.15 12.55
N GLN A 827 6.77 39.29 12.39
CA GLN A 827 5.95 38.60 11.39
C GLN A 827 6.37 37.13 11.18
N VAL A 828 6.58 36.40 12.28
CA VAL A 828 7.09 35.04 12.21
C VAL A 828 5.96 34.14 11.75
N SER A 829 6.08 33.60 10.54
CA SER A 829 5.22 32.53 10.05
C SER A 829 5.94 31.20 10.28
N LEU A 830 5.44 30.39 11.22
CA LEU A 830 5.94 29.03 11.43
C LEU A 830 5.31 28.07 10.42
N GLY A 831 5.36 28.45 9.13
CA GLY A 831 4.93 27.66 7.97
C GLY A 831 3.82 26.66 8.24
N ASP A 832 2.56 27.12 8.18
CA ASP A 832 1.39 26.26 8.24
C ASP A 832 1.54 25.13 7.22
N SER A 833 1.31 23.88 7.63
CA SER A 833 1.19 22.82 6.64
C SER A 833 -0.13 23.01 5.91
N ASP A 834 -0.06 23.41 4.64
CA ASP A 834 -1.21 23.45 3.73
C ASP A 834 -1.76 22.06 3.39
N ASP A 835 -1.25 20.99 4.02
CA ASP A 835 -1.75 19.64 3.84
C ASP A 835 -3.16 19.50 4.44
N PRO A 836 -4.18 19.23 3.61
CA PRO A 836 -5.55 19.04 4.08
C PRO A 836 -5.72 17.75 4.90
N ASN A 837 -4.81 16.77 4.77
CA ASN A 837 -4.91 15.49 5.45
C ASN A 837 -4.07 15.48 6.74
N PRO A 838 -4.70 15.46 7.93
CA PRO A 838 -3.95 15.43 9.19
C PRO A 838 -3.07 14.19 9.37
N ALA A 839 -3.30 13.10 8.64
CA ALA A 839 -2.44 11.92 8.74
C ALA A 839 -0.98 12.21 8.33
N ASN A 840 -0.76 13.25 7.52
CA ASN A 840 0.55 13.64 7.00
C ASN A 840 1.31 14.61 7.93
N THR A 841 0.71 15.02 9.06
CA THR A 841 1.36 15.89 10.05
C THR A 841 1.78 15.10 11.28
N PRO A 842 2.93 15.44 11.94
CA PRO A 842 3.35 14.77 13.16
C PRO A 842 2.25 14.79 14.24
N PHE A 843 2.03 13.62 14.85
CA PHE A 843 0.94 13.36 15.81
C PHE A 843 -0.47 13.51 15.26
N GLY A 844 -0.60 13.79 13.97
CA GLY A 844 -1.88 13.84 13.31
C GLY A 844 -2.44 12.44 13.04
N LYS A 845 -3.77 12.38 12.99
CA LYS A 845 -4.53 11.16 12.68
C LYS A 845 -5.76 11.54 11.88
N ALA A 846 -6.11 10.72 10.90
CA ALA A 846 -7.30 10.90 10.10
C ALA A 846 -7.97 9.56 9.81
N TYR A 847 -9.28 9.61 9.66
CA TYR A 847 -10.09 8.56 9.09
C TYR A 847 -10.79 9.15 7.87
N TRP A 848 -10.77 8.44 6.75
CA TRP A 848 -11.53 8.84 5.58
C TRP A 848 -12.17 7.66 4.89
N ARG A 849 -13.33 7.92 4.29
CA ARG A 849 -14.05 6.96 3.47
C ARG A 849 -14.25 7.51 2.06
N THR A 850 -14.18 6.64 1.06
CA THR A 850 -14.41 7.02 -0.33
C THR A 850 -15.18 5.95 -1.08
N ALA A 851 -16.16 6.37 -1.86
CA ALA A 851 -16.82 5.56 -2.88
C ALA A 851 -16.39 6.06 -4.26
N THR A 852 -15.91 5.16 -5.11
CA THR A 852 -15.49 5.46 -6.48
C THR A 852 -16.17 4.49 -7.43
N THR A 853 -16.83 4.98 -8.48
CA THR A 853 -17.31 4.14 -9.59
C THR A 853 -16.60 4.55 -10.86
N GLU A 854 -16.11 3.56 -11.61
CA GLU A 854 -15.38 3.74 -12.86
C GLU A 854 -16.11 3.04 -14.00
N SER A 855 -16.09 3.66 -15.17
CA SER A 855 -16.79 3.19 -16.37
C SER A 855 -15.96 3.46 -17.62
N ASP A 856 -15.96 2.51 -18.55
CA ASP A 856 -15.35 2.67 -19.87
C ASP A 856 -16.35 3.31 -20.86
N LEU A 857 -15.99 4.44 -21.45
CA LEU A 857 -16.81 5.20 -22.41
C LEU A 857 -16.29 5.07 -23.85
N THR A 858 -15.35 4.16 -24.12
CA THR A 858 -14.71 3.99 -25.43
C THR A 858 -15.73 3.58 -26.50
N VAL A 859 -15.72 4.25 -27.67
CA VAL A 859 -16.75 4.06 -28.72
C VAL A 859 -16.36 2.96 -29.72
N ASN A 860 -15.08 2.89 -30.12
CA ASN A 860 -14.61 2.07 -31.24
C ASN A 860 -14.05 0.69 -30.81
N GLN A 861 -14.09 0.37 -29.52
CA GLN A 861 -13.54 -0.87 -28.96
C GLN A 861 -14.54 -1.54 -28.02
N LYS A 862 -14.28 -2.81 -27.70
CA LYS A 862 -15.07 -3.53 -26.69
C LYS A 862 -14.88 -2.86 -25.33
N GLN A 863 -15.94 -2.24 -24.83
CA GLN A 863 -15.93 -1.57 -23.53
C GLN A 863 -15.75 -2.57 -22.39
N TYR A 864 -14.93 -2.19 -21.41
CA TYR A 864 -14.89 -2.87 -20.12
C TYR A 864 -16.15 -2.52 -19.30
N PRO A 865 -16.68 -3.48 -18.52
CA PRO A 865 -17.81 -3.21 -17.66
C PRO A 865 -17.41 -2.29 -16.50
N SER A 866 -18.38 -1.56 -15.96
CA SER A 866 -18.15 -0.67 -14.82
C SER A 866 -17.80 -1.44 -13.55
N VAL A 867 -17.00 -0.83 -12.67
CA VAL A 867 -16.66 -1.35 -11.35
C VAL A 867 -16.70 -0.24 -10.32
N ALA A 868 -16.83 -0.61 -9.04
CA ALA A 868 -16.75 0.34 -7.96
C ALA A 868 -15.82 -0.13 -6.85
N ILE A 869 -15.30 0.84 -6.10
CA ILE A 869 -14.39 0.65 -5.00
C ILE A 869 -14.90 1.50 -3.83
N LEU A 870 -15.15 0.84 -2.70
CA LEU A 870 -15.40 1.45 -1.40
C LEU A 870 -14.14 1.28 -0.56
N GLN A 871 -13.65 2.36 0.04
CA GLN A 871 -12.44 2.33 0.88
C GLN A 871 -12.72 3.04 2.19
N HIS A 872 -12.30 2.40 3.29
CA HIS A 872 -12.18 3.00 4.62
C HIS A 872 -10.71 3.01 4.99
N VAL A 873 -10.17 4.18 5.33
CA VAL A 873 -8.76 4.35 5.59
C VAL A 873 -8.54 5.03 6.93
N TRP A 874 -7.72 4.41 7.77
CA TRP A 874 -7.23 4.98 9.03
C TRP A 874 -5.75 5.29 8.86
N GLY A 875 -5.39 6.57 8.89
CA GLY A 875 -4.04 7.06 8.70
C GLY A 875 -3.53 7.86 9.90
N GLY A 876 -2.23 7.81 10.15
CA GLY A 876 -1.58 8.69 11.11
C GLY A 876 -0.11 8.37 11.36
N TRP A 877 0.51 9.16 12.24
CA TRP A 877 1.96 9.12 12.41
C TRP A 877 2.47 7.97 13.30
N HIS A 878 1.73 7.61 14.36
CA HIS A 878 2.16 6.59 15.32
C HIS A 878 0.96 5.89 15.97
N LEU A 879 1.02 4.57 16.04
CA LEU A 879 -0.01 3.73 16.66
C LEU A 879 0.64 2.65 17.53
N SER A 880 0.41 2.69 18.84
CA SER A 880 0.92 1.66 19.75
C SER A 880 0.24 0.32 19.53
N LYS A 881 0.92 -0.81 19.83
CA LYS A 881 0.40 -2.19 19.69
C LYS A 881 -1.05 -2.33 20.17
N LYS A 882 -1.37 -1.83 21.38
CA LYS A 882 -2.72 -1.91 21.94
C LYS A 882 -3.77 -1.20 21.08
N LYS A 883 -3.48 0.03 20.63
CA LYS A 883 -4.41 0.79 19.78
C LYS A 883 -4.54 0.18 18.39
N PHE A 884 -3.44 -0.35 17.86
CA PHE A 884 -3.42 -1.05 16.59
C PHE A 884 -4.28 -2.33 16.62
N LEU A 885 -4.08 -3.19 17.62
CA LEU A 885 -4.89 -4.40 17.78
C LEU A 885 -6.37 -4.08 18.00
N ASN A 886 -6.69 -3.04 18.77
CA ASN A 886 -8.08 -2.58 18.93
C ASN A 886 -8.70 -2.14 17.60
N LEU A 887 -7.95 -1.45 16.74
CA LEU A 887 -8.41 -1.06 15.40
C LEU A 887 -8.66 -2.29 14.51
N ILE A 888 -7.76 -3.28 14.56
CA ILE A 888 -7.95 -4.55 13.85
C ILE A 888 -9.18 -5.30 14.37
N ASP A 889 -9.40 -5.31 15.69
CA ASP A 889 -10.59 -5.90 16.30
C ASP A 889 -11.88 -5.18 15.94
N GLU A 890 -11.84 -3.86 15.71
CA GLU A 890 -12.96 -3.06 15.23
C GLU A 890 -13.32 -3.43 13.78
N VAL A 891 -12.31 -3.46 12.89
CA VAL A 891 -12.50 -3.84 11.48
C VAL A 891 -13.01 -5.27 11.35
N GLN A 892 -12.44 -6.21 12.12
CA GLN A 892 -12.91 -7.61 12.13
C GLN A 892 -14.22 -7.79 12.90
N GLY A 893 -14.49 -6.92 13.87
CA GLY A 893 -15.68 -6.92 14.70
C GLY A 893 -16.97 -6.82 13.90
N GLN A 894 -16.92 -6.14 12.75
CA GLN A 894 -18.04 -6.04 11.81
C GLN A 894 -18.51 -7.41 11.32
N PHE A 895 -17.64 -8.42 11.27
CA PHE A 895 -17.97 -9.76 10.79
C PHE A 895 -18.33 -10.77 11.90
N LYS A 896 -18.31 -10.36 13.17
CA LYS A 896 -18.62 -11.26 14.29
C LYS A 896 -20.09 -11.71 14.24
N GLY A 897 -20.31 -13.02 14.22
CA GLY A 897 -21.65 -13.61 14.18
C GLY A 897 -22.22 -13.82 12.76
N THR A 898 -21.48 -13.47 11.71
CA THR A 898 -21.87 -13.71 10.31
C THR A 898 -20.84 -14.57 9.60
N THR A 899 -21.26 -15.70 9.04
CA THR A 899 -20.37 -16.63 8.32
C THR A 899 -20.20 -16.15 6.87
N VAL A 900 -19.29 -15.20 6.65
CA VAL A 900 -18.90 -14.76 5.29
C VAL A 900 -17.77 -15.64 4.74
N ALA A 901 -16.91 -16.18 5.62
CA ALA A 901 -15.85 -17.13 5.29
C ALA A 901 -15.54 -18.05 6.50
N ASN A 902 -14.80 -19.14 6.26
CA ASN A 902 -14.36 -20.09 7.28
C ASN A 902 -12.99 -19.74 7.90
N TYR A 903 -12.37 -18.64 7.44
CA TYR A 903 -11.07 -18.15 7.88
C TYR A 903 -11.19 -16.71 8.39
N ARG A 904 -10.28 -16.32 9.29
CA ARG A 904 -10.23 -14.94 9.81
C ARG A 904 -9.72 -13.98 8.75
N LEU A 905 -10.18 -12.73 8.78
CA LEU A 905 -9.74 -11.71 7.84
C LEU A 905 -8.27 -11.33 8.11
N VAL A 906 -7.96 -10.96 9.35
CA VAL A 906 -6.62 -10.56 9.81
C VAL A 906 -6.23 -11.45 10.98
N GLU A 907 -5.05 -12.07 10.93
CA GLU A 907 -4.52 -12.88 12.02
C GLU A 907 -3.73 -12.02 13.03
N PRO A 908 -4.26 -11.73 14.25
CA PRO A 908 -3.58 -10.84 15.20
C PRO A 908 -2.22 -11.37 15.66
N GLU A 909 -2.04 -12.68 15.68
CA GLU A 909 -0.79 -13.34 16.02
C GLU A 909 0.38 -12.97 15.09
N ALA A 910 0.10 -12.56 13.85
CA ALA A 910 1.13 -12.10 12.91
C ALA A 910 1.85 -10.83 13.41
N PHE A 911 1.27 -10.11 14.37
CA PHE A 911 1.79 -8.88 14.95
C PHE A 911 2.30 -9.06 16.38
N SER A 912 2.62 -10.28 16.81
CA SER A 912 3.03 -10.56 18.19
C SER A 912 4.28 -9.79 18.61
N THR A 913 5.25 -9.63 17.71
CA THR A 913 6.52 -8.93 17.92
C THR A 913 6.43 -7.42 17.74
N VAL A 914 5.33 -6.91 17.16
CA VAL A 914 5.14 -5.49 16.86
C VAL A 914 4.91 -4.70 18.14
N THR A 915 5.64 -3.61 18.32
CA THR A 915 5.51 -2.69 19.47
C THR A 915 4.67 -1.46 19.09
N SER A 916 4.87 -0.93 17.89
CA SER A 916 4.08 0.14 17.29
C SER A 916 4.08 0.06 15.77
N VAL A 917 3.13 0.76 15.15
CA VAL A 917 3.10 1.01 13.71
C VAL A 917 3.26 2.51 13.49
N ASP A 918 4.39 2.90 12.92
CA ASP A 918 4.72 4.28 12.57
C ASP A 918 4.28 4.56 11.12
N PHE A 919 3.83 5.78 10.83
CA PHE A 919 3.28 6.17 9.52
C PHE A 919 2.20 5.20 9.01
N TYR A 920 1.32 4.78 9.93
CA TYR A 920 0.36 3.74 9.65
C TYR A 920 -0.70 4.22 8.66
N ARG A 921 -1.08 3.34 7.75
CA ARG A 921 -2.26 3.47 6.88
C ARG A 921 -2.94 2.11 6.77
N VAL A 922 -3.98 1.92 7.56
CA VAL A 922 -4.84 0.71 7.50
C VAL A 922 -5.96 1.01 6.51
N THR A 923 -6.09 0.23 5.44
CA THR A 923 -7.11 0.41 4.40
C THR A 923 -7.97 -0.84 4.32
N ALA A 924 -9.26 -0.74 4.62
CA ALA A 924 -10.26 -1.75 4.29
C ALA A 924 -10.88 -1.38 2.94
N GLN A 925 -10.77 -2.27 1.95
CA GLN A 925 -11.24 -2.02 0.59
C GLN A 925 -12.26 -3.08 0.19
N LEU A 926 -13.44 -2.64 -0.24
CA LEU A 926 -14.45 -3.45 -0.90
C LEU A 926 -14.52 -3.06 -2.39
N SER A 927 -14.09 -3.96 -3.25
CA SER A 927 -14.27 -3.85 -4.69
C SER A 927 -15.56 -4.54 -5.10
N VAL A 928 -16.49 -3.79 -5.72
CA VAL A 928 -17.76 -4.30 -6.24
C VAL A 928 -17.63 -4.51 -7.75
N LEU A 929 -17.76 -5.76 -8.17
CA LEU A 929 -17.62 -6.19 -9.57
C LEU A 929 -18.91 -5.96 -10.36
N PRO A 930 -18.90 -6.07 -11.71
CA PRO A 930 -20.03 -5.68 -12.54
C PRO A 930 -21.37 -6.31 -12.15
N GLY A 931 -21.38 -7.62 -11.87
CA GLY A 931 -22.60 -8.32 -11.43
C GLY A 931 -23.13 -7.83 -10.07
N GLY A 932 -22.26 -7.33 -9.21
CA GLY A 932 -22.64 -6.69 -7.94
C GLY A 932 -23.26 -5.31 -8.15
N LEU A 933 -22.72 -4.53 -9.09
CA LEU A 933 -23.30 -3.25 -9.48
C LEU A 933 -24.69 -3.42 -10.13
N ASP A 934 -24.87 -4.46 -10.95
CA ASP A 934 -26.17 -4.81 -11.50
C ASP A 934 -27.16 -5.15 -10.37
N LYS A 935 -26.77 -5.97 -9.39
CA LYS A 935 -27.61 -6.27 -8.21
C LYS A 935 -28.01 -5.01 -7.43
N ILE A 936 -27.06 -4.08 -7.20
CA ILE A 936 -27.36 -2.81 -6.51
C ILE A 936 -28.28 -1.93 -7.33
N ARG A 937 -28.05 -1.82 -8.65
CA ARG A 937 -28.94 -1.08 -9.55
C ARG A 937 -30.35 -1.66 -9.47
N ASP A 938 -30.48 -2.96 -9.61
CA ASP A 938 -31.78 -3.63 -9.68
C ASP A 938 -32.50 -3.60 -8.33
N LEU A 939 -31.77 -3.64 -7.20
CA LEU A 939 -32.31 -3.38 -5.87
C LEU A 939 -33.00 -2.01 -5.79
N VAL A 940 -32.36 -0.96 -6.28
CA VAL A 940 -32.90 0.42 -6.17
C VAL A 940 -33.98 0.69 -7.20
N LEU A 941 -33.83 0.19 -8.44
CA LEU A 941 -34.78 0.46 -9.53
C LEU A 941 -36.01 -0.44 -9.51
N GLN A 942 -35.87 -1.68 -8.99
CA GLN A 942 -36.92 -2.70 -8.96
C GLN A 942 -37.58 -2.89 -10.34
N PRO A 943 -36.81 -3.28 -11.39
CA PRO A 943 -37.36 -3.41 -12.74
C PRO A 943 -38.52 -4.42 -12.82
N ASP A 944 -38.50 -5.46 -11.97
CA ASP A 944 -39.56 -6.48 -11.91
C ASP A 944 -40.89 -5.94 -11.32
N ALA A 945 -40.87 -4.74 -10.74
CA ALA A 945 -42.05 -4.06 -10.20
C ALA A 945 -42.73 -3.14 -11.22
N ASP A 946 -42.11 -2.92 -12.39
CA ASP A 946 -42.61 -2.00 -13.39
C ASP A 946 -43.99 -2.44 -13.91
N GLY A 947 -44.97 -1.55 -13.78
CA GLY A 947 -46.35 -1.79 -14.23
C GLY A 947 -47.23 -2.60 -13.28
N LYS A 948 -46.74 -3.01 -12.09
CA LYS A 948 -47.59 -3.59 -11.03
C LYS A 948 -48.54 -2.53 -10.45
N ASP A 949 -49.74 -2.96 -10.07
CA ASP A 949 -50.74 -2.10 -9.43
C ASP A 949 -50.27 -1.61 -8.06
N VAL A 950 -50.57 -0.35 -7.75
CA VAL A 950 -50.28 0.25 -6.45
C VAL A 950 -51.45 0.00 -5.50
N ASP A 951 -51.16 -0.49 -4.30
CA ASP A 951 -52.16 -0.66 -3.24
C ASP A 951 -52.84 0.67 -2.90
N ASN A 952 -54.14 0.75 -3.17
CA ASN A 952 -54.95 1.92 -2.84
C ASN A 952 -55.17 2.03 -1.33
N ALA A 953 -54.83 3.18 -0.74
CA ALA A 953 -55.14 3.44 0.65
C ALA A 953 -56.67 3.42 0.90
N ARG A 954 -57.09 3.01 2.10
CA ARG A 954 -58.51 3.00 2.50
C ARG A 954 -58.87 4.31 3.21
N PHE A 955 -60.09 4.81 2.97
CA PHE A 955 -60.71 5.95 3.68
C PHE A 955 -59.88 7.26 3.63
N PHE A 956 -59.67 7.96 4.75
CA PHE A 956 -58.90 9.22 4.84
C PHE A 956 -57.48 9.11 4.23
N GLY A 957 -56.89 7.90 4.18
CA GLY A 957 -55.61 7.66 3.51
C GLY A 957 -55.61 7.98 2.02
N ARG A 958 -56.74 7.87 1.30
CA ARG A 958 -56.84 8.27 -0.12
C ARG A 958 -56.64 9.77 -0.34
N LEU A 959 -57.07 10.59 0.63
CA LEU A 959 -56.89 12.04 0.56
C LEU A 959 -55.41 12.38 0.68
N PHE A 960 -54.71 11.78 1.65
CA PHE A 960 -53.27 11.96 1.85
C PHE A 960 -52.43 11.37 0.71
N GLN A 961 -52.82 10.23 0.16
CA GLN A 961 -52.22 9.64 -1.04
C GLN A 961 -52.31 10.63 -2.21
N LYS A 962 -53.51 11.10 -2.56
CA LYS A 962 -53.71 12.07 -3.65
C LYS A 962 -53.00 13.41 -3.40
N LEU A 963 -52.94 13.87 -2.15
CA LEU A 963 -52.24 15.10 -1.80
C LEU A 963 -50.72 14.94 -1.95
N SER A 964 -50.17 13.79 -1.53
CA SER A 964 -48.77 13.41 -1.71
C SER A 964 -48.40 13.24 -3.18
N GLU A 965 -49.26 12.60 -3.98
CA GLU A 965 -49.10 12.47 -5.43
C GLU A 965 -49.14 13.84 -6.13
N LYS A 966 -49.98 14.77 -5.66
CA LYS A 966 -50.08 16.14 -6.19
C LYS A 966 -48.88 17.01 -5.81
N MET A 967 -48.30 16.81 -4.63
CA MET A 967 -47.10 17.50 -4.17
C MET A 967 -45.79 16.89 -4.70
N GLY A 968 -45.82 15.63 -5.14
CA GLY A 968 -44.65 14.86 -5.59
C GLY A 968 -44.89 14.19 -6.94
N LYS A 969 -44.53 12.92 -7.05
CA LYS A 969 -44.77 12.06 -8.21
C LYS A 969 -45.83 11.00 -7.87
N PRO A 970 -46.53 10.40 -8.86
CA PRO A 970 -47.49 9.33 -8.60
C PRO A 970 -46.84 8.13 -7.90
N ALA A 971 -47.64 7.37 -7.14
CA ALA A 971 -47.19 6.16 -6.47
C ALA A 971 -46.76 5.09 -7.48
N LYS A 972 -45.75 4.29 -7.11
CA LYS A 972 -45.23 3.17 -7.91
C LYS A 972 -45.03 1.96 -7.00
N ALA A 973 -45.30 0.76 -7.52
CA ALA A 973 -45.04 -0.48 -6.79
C ALA A 973 -43.55 -0.65 -6.45
N ASN A 974 -42.65 -0.18 -7.34
CA ASN A 974 -41.19 -0.19 -7.17
C ASN A 974 -40.74 0.39 -5.83
N ASP A 975 -41.36 1.49 -5.38
CA ASP A 975 -40.96 2.16 -4.14
C ASP A 975 -41.19 1.25 -2.91
N ARG A 976 -42.30 0.50 -2.92
CA ARG A 976 -42.64 -0.43 -1.83
C ARG A 976 -41.78 -1.68 -1.89
N GLU A 977 -41.56 -2.22 -3.09
CA GLU A 977 -40.73 -3.41 -3.30
C GLU A 977 -39.26 -3.14 -2.90
N PHE A 978 -38.73 -1.96 -3.25
CA PHE A 978 -37.41 -1.51 -2.80
C PHE A 978 -37.30 -1.47 -1.27
N PHE A 979 -38.29 -0.85 -0.60
CA PHE A 979 -38.32 -0.79 0.85
C PHE A 979 -38.36 -2.20 1.46
N ASP A 980 -39.21 -3.08 0.95
CA ASP A 980 -39.37 -4.42 1.47
C ASP A 980 -38.10 -5.27 1.26
N ASP A 981 -37.42 -5.16 0.12
CA ASP A 981 -36.15 -5.83 -0.14
C ASP A 981 -35.01 -5.28 0.69
N LEU A 982 -34.96 -3.96 0.92
CA LEU A 982 -34.02 -3.34 1.84
C LEU A 982 -34.21 -3.89 3.26
N MET A 983 -35.45 -4.07 3.72
CA MET A 983 -35.73 -4.70 5.01
C MET A 983 -35.25 -6.16 5.03
N LYS A 984 -35.43 -6.92 3.95
CA LYS A 984 -34.88 -8.28 3.86
C LYS A 984 -33.35 -8.28 3.98
N ILE A 985 -32.64 -7.31 3.37
CA ILE A 985 -31.18 -7.19 3.50
C ILE A 985 -30.79 -6.99 4.97
N PHE A 986 -31.43 -6.05 5.67
CA PHE A 986 -31.18 -5.83 7.11
C PHE A 986 -31.46 -7.07 7.96
N GLY A 987 -32.52 -7.81 7.63
CA GLY A 987 -32.91 -9.04 8.30
C GLY A 987 -32.21 -10.31 7.79
N ASN A 988 -31.13 -10.22 7.03
CA ASN A 988 -30.39 -11.37 6.49
C ASN A 988 -31.24 -12.33 5.64
N GLY A 989 -32.30 -11.83 5.02
CA GLY A 989 -33.31 -12.57 4.26
C GLY A 989 -34.70 -12.57 4.91
N ASP A 990 -34.82 -12.22 6.19
CA ASP A 990 -36.08 -12.14 6.92
C ASP A 990 -36.59 -10.69 7.05
N TYR A 991 -37.64 -10.38 6.30
CA TYR A 991 -38.30 -9.08 6.32
C TYR A 991 -38.74 -8.64 7.73
N LYS A 992 -39.27 -9.53 8.58
CA LYS A 992 -39.80 -9.14 9.90
C LYS A 992 -38.69 -8.70 10.85
N THR A 993 -37.60 -9.46 10.85
CA THR A 993 -36.41 -9.14 11.64
C THR A 993 -35.80 -7.81 11.19
N GLY A 994 -35.66 -7.60 9.87
CA GLY A 994 -35.14 -6.35 9.34
C GLY A 994 -36.03 -5.14 9.62
N LEU A 995 -37.36 -5.30 9.49
CA LEU A 995 -38.32 -4.24 9.80
C LEU A 995 -38.28 -3.84 11.28
N ALA A 996 -38.20 -4.81 12.20
CA ALA A 996 -38.09 -4.53 13.63
C ALA A 996 -36.81 -3.76 13.95
N TRP A 997 -35.69 -4.15 13.34
CA TRP A 997 -34.42 -3.45 13.48
C TRP A 997 -34.48 -2.01 12.92
N PHE A 998 -35.05 -1.83 11.74
CA PHE A 998 -35.21 -0.52 11.11
C PHE A 998 -36.13 0.41 11.92
N ASN A 999 -37.23 -0.11 12.46
CA ASN A 999 -38.12 0.65 13.32
C ASN A 999 -37.42 1.13 14.61
N ASN A 1000 -36.54 0.32 15.19
CA ASN A 1000 -35.75 0.73 16.37
C ASN A 1000 -34.77 1.87 16.02
N MET A 1001 -34.08 1.78 14.89
CA MET A 1001 -33.23 2.89 14.41
C MET A 1001 -34.03 4.18 14.22
N CYS A 1002 -35.21 4.06 13.62
CA CYS A 1002 -36.16 5.15 13.44
C CYS A 1002 -36.54 5.82 14.76
N GLU A 1003 -36.91 5.03 15.77
CA GLU A 1003 -37.25 5.53 17.10
C GLU A 1003 -36.07 6.25 17.78
N GLN A 1004 -34.85 5.70 17.66
CA GLN A 1004 -33.64 6.33 18.17
C GLN A 1004 -33.38 7.69 17.51
N ALA A 1005 -33.41 7.74 16.17
CA ALA A 1005 -33.20 8.98 15.42
C ALA A 1005 -34.22 10.08 15.77
N HIS A 1006 -35.49 9.70 15.97
CA HIS A 1006 -36.52 10.63 16.43
C HIS A 1006 -36.28 11.10 17.86
N SER A 1007 -35.88 10.22 18.77
CA SER A 1007 -35.60 10.57 20.17
C SER A 1007 -34.44 11.58 20.29
N GLU A 1008 -33.38 11.40 19.50
CA GLU A 1008 -32.23 12.31 19.45
C GLU A 1008 -32.61 13.70 18.92
N GLN A 1009 -33.47 13.76 17.89
CA GLN A 1009 -33.99 15.04 17.37
C GLN A 1009 -34.87 15.77 18.40
N THR A 1010 -35.76 15.07 19.10
CA THR A 1010 -36.61 15.67 20.15
C THR A 1010 -35.82 16.15 21.36
N SER A 1011 -34.66 15.57 21.67
CA SER A 1011 -33.81 16.05 22.78
C SER A 1011 -33.13 17.40 22.52
N ARG A 1012 -33.00 17.82 21.26
CA ARG A 1012 -32.44 19.13 20.85
C ARG A 1012 -33.49 20.24 20.78
N GLN A 1013 -34.78 19.90 20.70
CA GLN A 1013 -35.89 20.84 20.77
C GLN A 1013 -36.63 20.63 22.09
N ARG A 1014 -36.29 21.42 23.12
CA ARG A 1014 -37.20 21.57 24.26
C ARG A 1014 -38.48 22.22 23.77
N ASP A 1015 -39.58 21.60 24.17
CA ASP A 1015 -40.98 22.02 24.10
C ASP A 1015 -41.80 21.53 22.90
N HIS A 1016 -42.74 20.64 23.27
CA HIS A 1016 -44.00 20.26 22.61
C HIS A 1016 -43.96 19.58 21.24
N VAL A 1017 -43.91 18.24 21.20
CA VAL A 1017 -44.86 17.44 20.39
C VAL A 1017 -45.13 16.08 21.07
N SER A 1018 -46.40 15.69 21.04
CA SER A 1018 -46.97 14.44 21.52
C SER A 1018 -46.46 13.19 20.79
N ASN A 1019 -46.47 12.08 21.53
CA ASN A 1019 -46.25 10.72 21.07
C ASN A 1019 -47.27 10.32 19.98
N THR A 1020 -47.01 10.70 18.73
CA THR A 1020 -47.79 10.25 17.57
C THR A 1020 -46.85 9.57 16.59
N ASN A 1021 -47.10 8.28 16.35
CA ASN A 1021 -46.62 7.54 15.18
C ASN A 1021 -47.13 8.26 13.91
N SER A 1022 -46.44 9.33 13.52
CA SER A 1022 -46.75 10.09 12.32
C SER A 1022 -46.10 9.39 11.13
N GLY A 1023 -46.83 8.44 10.55
CA GLY A 1023 -46.35 7.79 9.33
C GLY A 1023 -46.15 8.80 8.19
N TYR A 1024 -45.14 8.55 7.38
CA TYR A 1024 -44.67 9.46 6.33
C TYR A 1024 -45.25 9.07 4.98
N TRP A 1025 -45.83 10.04 4.28
CA TRP A 1025 -46.23 9.89 2.88
C TRP A 1025 -45.14 10.43 1.96
N VAL A 1026 -44.57 9.57 1.12
CA VAL A 1026 -43.59 9.96 0.10
C VAL A 1026 -44.05 9.46 -1.26
N ASN A 1027 -44.22 10.40 -2.19
CA ASN A 1027 -44.65 10.14 -3.57
C ASN A 1027 -45.88 9.22 -3.68
N GLY A 1028 -46.89 9.43 -2.82
CA GLY A 1028 -48.11 8.64 -2.80
C GLY A 1028 -48.02 7.29 -2.08
N THR A 1029 -46.86 6.91 -1.52
CA THR A 1029 -46.69 5.67 -0.74
C THR A 1029 -46.57 5.99 0.75
N TYR A 1030 -47.27 5.21 1.59
CA TYR A 1030 -47.23 5.36 3.04
C TYR A 1030 -46.17 4.45 3.68
N TYR A 1031 -45.39 5.03 4.57
CA TYR A 1031 -44.40 4.33 5.40
C TYR A 1031 -44.68 4.61 6.86
N GLN A 1032 -44.64 3.57 7.69
CA GLN A 1032 -44.79 3.73 9.14
C GLN A 1032 -43.65 4.57 9.73
N CYS A 1033 -42.42 4.31 9.28
CA CYS A 1033 -41.27 5.16 9.47
C CYS A 1033 -40.42 5.16 8.19
N LEU A 1034 -39.83 6.31 7.85
CA LEU A 1034 -38.93 6.43 6.70
C LEU A 1034 -37.75 7.33 7.04
N MET A 1035 -36.55 6.75 7.08
CA MET A 1035 -35.31 7.49 7.31
C MET A 1035 -34.98 8.41 6.11
N PRO A 1036 -34.34 9.57 6.34
CA PRO A 1036 -33.99 10.53 5.28
C PRO A 1036 -33.18 9.92 4.13
N TRP A 1037 -32.25 9.00 4.42
CA TRP A 1037 -31.43 8.35 3.42
C TRP A 1037 -32.22 7.37 2.55
N VAL A 1038 -33.20 6.63 3.11
CA VAL A 1038 -34.09 5.75 2.33
C VAL A 1038 -34.97 6.58 1.39
N LYS A 1039 -35.51 7.71 1.88
CA LYS A 1039 -36.22 8.68 1.04
C LYS A 1039 -35.33 9.18 -0.10
N ASN A 1040 -34.04 9.42 0.17
CA ASN A 1040 -33.09 9.84 -0.86
C ASN A 1040 -32.91 8.75 -1.93
N LEU A 1041 -32.72 7.49 -1.54
CA LEU A 1041 -32.63 6.37 -2.48
C LEU A 1041 -33.91 6.18 -3.31
N ILE A 1042 -35.10 6.30 -2.72
CA ILE A 1042 -36.38 6.28 -3.45
C ILE A 1042 -36.43 7.40 -4.50
N ASN A 1043 -36.00 8.60 -4.13
CA ASN A 1043 -35.96 9.72 -5.08
C ASN A 1043 -34.95 9.47 -6.20
N MET A 1044 -33.79 8.90 -5.88
CA MET A 1044 -32.76 8.52 -6.85
C MET A 1044 -33.23 7.43 -7.81
N ALA A 1045 -33.99 6.43 -7.34
CA ALA A 1045 -34.60 5.41 -8.19
C ALA A 1045 -35.49 6.03 -9.28
N ARG A 1046 -36.25 7.07 -8.91
CA ARG A 1046 -37.15 7.82 -9.80
C ARG A 1046 -36.43 8.81 -10.72
N SER A 1047 -35.11 8.96 -10.61
CA SER A 1047 -34.28 9.84 -11.45
C SER A 1047 -33.08 9.11 -12.06
N TYR A 1048 -33.22 7.81 -12.34
CA TYR A 1048 -32.16 7.03 -13.01
C TYR A 1048 -31.83 7.61 -14.40
N PRO A 1049 -30.57 7.98 -14.66
CA PRO A 1049 -30.19 8.62 -15.91
C PRO A 1049 -30.00 7.62 -17.06
N LYS A 1050 -30.17 8.10 -18.30
CA LYS A 1050 -29.93 7.31 -19.53
C LYS A 1050 -28.46 7.29 -19.96
N ASP A 1051 -27.74 8.37 -19.66
CA ASP A 1051 -26.34 8.54 -20.06
C ASP A 1051 -25.39 7.80 -19.12
N LYS A 1052 -24.39 7.10 -19.68
CA LYS A 1052 -23.48 6.24 -18.91
C LYS A 1052 -22.64 7.03 -17.90
N LYS A 1053 -22.23 8.27 -18.21
CA LYS A 1053 -21.49 9.13 -17.28
C LYS A 1053 -22.34 9.49 -16.08
N GLU A 1054 -23.59 9.88 -16.30
CA GLU A 1054 -24.51 10.18 -15.21
C GLU A 1054 -24.94 8.92 -14.43
N GLN A 1055 -25.02 7.74 -15.09
CA GLN A 1055 -25.23 6.47 -14.40
C GLN A 1055 -24.09 6.13 -13.44
N THR A 1056 -22.84 6.42 -13.83
CA THR A 1056 -21.66 6.24 -12.96
C THR A 1056 -21.75 7.13 -11.72
N LYS A 1057 -22.17 8.39 -11.85
CA LYS A 1057 -22.38 9.30 -10.70
C LYS A 1057 -23.52 8.86 -9.80
N TRP A 1058 -24.61 8.40 -10.42
CA TRP A 1058 -25.76 7.86 -9.70
C TRP A 1058 -25.33 6.64 -8.88
N MET A 1059 -24.57 5.72 -9.48
CA MET A 1059 -24.06 4.53 -8.81
C MET A 1059 -23.11 4.87 -7.66
N THR A 1060 -22.16 5.79 -7.83
CA THR A 1060 -21.29 6.26 -6.74
C THR A 1060 -22.11 6.82 -5.58
N SER A 1061 -23.16 7.58 -5.88
CA SER A 1061 -24.01 8.18 -4.85
C SER A 1061 -24.86 7.15 -4.11
N VAL A 1062 -25.38 6.12 -4.80
CA VAL A 1062 -26.08 4.99 -4.18
C VAL A 1062 -25.13 4.22 -3.28
N LEU A 1063 -23.97 3.81 -3.81
CA LEU A 1063 -22.95 3.07 -3.07
C LEU A 1063 -22.48 3.81 -1.82
N TYR A 1064 -22.24 5.12 -1.92
CA TYR A 1064 -21.84 5.95 -0.78
C TYR A 1064 -22.89 5.92 0.34
N ILE A 1065 -24.19 5.89 0.01
CA ILE A 1065 -25.27 5.80 1.01
C ILE A 1065 -25.36 4.38 1.59
N LEU A 1066 -25.28 3.34 0.74
CA LEU A 1066 -25.39 1.96 1.19
C LEU A 1066 -24.22 1.55 2.10
N ASP A 1067 -23.00 2.00 1.78
CA ASP A 1067 -21.80 1.79 2.60
C ASP A 1067 -21.91 2.40 4.00
N GLU A 1068 -22.58 3.55 4.10
CA GLU A 1068 -22.82 4.25 5.37
C GLU A 1068 -23.89 3.59 6.24
N GLU A 1069 -24.98 3.16 5.60
CA GLU A 1069 -26.23 2.82 6.31
C GLU A 1069 -26.48 1.31 6.43
N ILE A 1070 -25.86 0.49 5.59
CA ILE A 1070 -26.00 -0.97 5.61
C ILE A 1070 -24.75 -1.60 6.23
N PRO A 1071 -24.88 -2.43 7.28
CA PRO A 1071 -23.73 -3.12 7.83
C PRO A 1071 -23.05 -4.01 6.78
N LEU A 1072 -21.72 -3.95 6.73
CA LEU A 1072 -20.91 -4.58 5.69
C LEU A 1072 -21.22 -6.07 5.45
N PRO A 1073 -21.40 -6.95 6.46
CA PRO A 1073 -21.70 -8.37 6.21
C PRO A 1073 -23.00 -8.59 5.44
N GLN A 1074 -24.04 -7.81 5.73
CA GLN A 1074 -25.33 -7.86 5.06
C GLN A 1074 -25.17 -7.44 3.60
N LEU A 1075 -24.39 -6.38 3.36
CA LEU A 1075 -24.05 -5.93 2.00
C LEU A 1075 -23.29 -7.01 1.22
N LEU A 1076 -22.25 -7.61 1.82
CA LEU A 1076 -21.49 -8.70 1.18
C LEU A 1076 -22.35 -9.92 0.88
N LYS A 1077 -23.25 -10.31 1.80
CA LYS A 1077 -24.19 -11.42 1.60
C LYS A 1077 -25.15 -11.14 0.46
N PHE A 1078 -25.66 -9.91 0.37
CA PHE A 1078 -26.52 -9.46 -0.72
C PHE A 1078 -25.80 -9.49 -2.07
N LEU A 1079 -24.57 -8.98 -2.13
CA LEU A 1079 -23.76 -8.98 -3.35
C LEU A 1079 -23.45 -10.41 -3.83
N GLY A 1080 -23.21 -11.34 -2.92
CA GLY A 1080 -22.80 -12.71 -3.23
C GLY A 1080 -21.29 -12.80 -3.51
N PRO A 1081 -20.62 -13.88 -3.08
CA PRO A 1081 -19.15 -13.99 -3.09
C PRO A 1081 -18.53 -13.85 -4.49
N GLU A 1082 -19.28 -14.12 -5.56
CA GLU A 1082 -18.82 -13.99 -6.94
C GLU A 1082 -18.73 -12.55 -7.46
N ASN A 1083 -19.28 -11.57 -6.73
CA ASN A 1083 -19.44 -10.19 -7.18
C ASN A 1083 -18.63 -9.15 -6.39
N TYR A 1084 -17.78 -9.58 -5.46
CA TYR A 1084 -16.94 -8.66 -4.72
C TYR A 1084 -15.58 -9.24 -4.36
N VAL A 1085 -14.65 -8.35 -4.03
CA VAL A 1085 -13.41 -8.67 -3.33
C VAL A 1085 -13.27 -7.71 -2.16
N PHE A 1086 -13.13 -8.23 -0.95
CA PHE A 1086 -12.89 -7.42 0.24
C PHE A 1086 -11.60 -7.82 0.93
N PHE A 1087 -10.76 -6.85 1.29
CA PHE A 1087 -9.51 -7.10 2.02
C PHE A 1087 -9.09 -5.89 2.85
N VAL A 1088 -8.18 -6.16 3.79
CA VAL A 1088 -7.53 -5.16 4.63
C VAL A 1088 -6.04 -5.14 4.32
N ARG A 1089 -5.53 -3.94 4.18
CA ARG A 1089 -4.15 -3.63 3.83
C ARG A 1089 -3.55 -2.78 4.93
N ILE A 1090 -2.42 -3.19 5.48
CA ILE A 1090 -1.76 -2.51 6.59
C ILE A 1090 -0.41 -2.00 6.10
N ASN A 1091 -0.35 -0.71 5.86
CA ASN A 1091 0.85 0.05 5.50
C ASN A 1091 1.41 0.79 6.71
N GLY A 1092 2.68 1.16 6.61
CA GLY A 1092 3.47 1.79 7.68
C GLY A 1092 4.59 0.88 8.16
N PHE A 1093 5.44 1.43 9.02
CA PHE A 1093 6.59 0.73 9.58
C PHE A 1093 6.21 0.05 10.90
N ARG A 1094 6.20 -1.28 10.95
CA ARG A 1094 5.96 -2.06 12.17
C ARG A 1094 7.24 -2.15 13.00
N THR A 1095 7.38 -1.25 13.97
CA THR A 1095 8.51 -1.24 14.89
C THR A 1095 8.54 -2.51 15.74
N GLY A 1096 9.72 -3.12 15.85
CA GLY A 1096 9.90 -4.40 16.54
C GLY A 1096 9.66 -5.64 15.67
N ASP A 1097 9.34 -5.48 14.39
CA ASP A 1097 9.23 -6.57 13.40
C ASP A 1097 10.40 -6.50 12.41
N GLU A 1098 11.07 -7.63 12.16
CA GLU A 1098 12.21 -7.70 11.22
C GLU A 1098 11.77 -7.49 9.76
N ASP A 1099 10.51 -7.78 9.47
CA ASP A 1099 9.85 -7.52 8.18
C ASP A 1099 8.93 -6.28 8.27
N GLY A 1100 9.21 -5.38 9.22
CA GLY A 1100 8.31 -4.28 9.57
C GLY A 1100 8.10 -3.22 8.49
N ASP A 1101 8.93 -3.17 7.45
CA ASP A 1101 8.80 -2.27 6.31
C ASP A 1101 8.02 -2.86 5.12
N ILE A 1102 7.63 -4.14 5.21
CA ILE A 1102 6.83 -4.81 4.19
C ILE A 1102 5.36 -4.61 4.48
N GLU A 1103 4.55 -4.26 3.48
CA GLU A 1103 3.10 -4.16 3.58
C GLU A 1103 2.46 -5.51 3.98
N TYR A 1104 1.51 -5.48 4.92
CA TYR A 1104 0.73 -6.68 5.25
C TYR A 1104 -0.61 -6.69 4.50
N PHE A 1105 -0.89 -7.83 3.85
CA PHE A 1105 -2.15 -8.11 3.17
C PHE A 1105 -2.95 -9.17 3.94
N SER A 1106 -4.20 -8.84 4.26
CA SER A 1106 -5.14 -9.75 4.92
C SER A 1106 -5.58 -10.87 3.97
N ASN A 1107 -6.33 -11.84 4.50
CA ASN A 1107 -7.12 -12.72 3.64
C ASN A 1107 -8.18 -11.89 2.89
N THR A 1108 -8.51 -12.32 1.68
CA THR A 1108 -9.57 -11.73 0.86
C THR A 1108 -10.88 -12.46 1.14
N LEU A 1109 -11.99 -11.71 1.25
CA LEU A 1109 -13.34 -12.25 1.20
C LEU A 1109 -13.89 -12.06 -0.21
N GLY A 1110 -14.70 -13.02 -0.68
CA GLY A 1110 -15.15 -13.10 -2.07
C GLY A 1110 -14.31 -14.07 -2.91
N ASP A 1111 -14.96 -14.64 -3.93
CA ASP A 1111 -14.39 -15.60 -4.88
C ASP A 1111 -14.96 -15.32 -6.29
N PRO A 1112 -14.56 -14.21 -6.91
CA PRO A 1112 -14.99 -13.91 -8.26
C PRO A 1112 -14.24 -14.78 -9.29
N LYS A 1113 -14.98 -15.58 -10.05
CA LYS A 1113 -14.41 -16.47 -11.08
C LYS A 1113 -13.98 -15.75 -12.37
N LYS A 1114 -14.39 -14.50 -12.54
CA LYS A 1114 -14.15 -13.65 -13.72
C LYS A 1114 -13.84 -12.23 -13.24
N ASN A 1115 -13.30 -11.40 -14.13
CA ASN A 1115 -13.24 -9.94 -13.93
C ASN A 1115 -12.26 -9.47 -12.83
N LEU A 1116 -11.30 -10.33 -12.45
CA LEU A 1116 -10.29 -10.02 -11.44
C LEU A 1116 -9.29 -8.93 -11.88
N ASP A 1117 -9.00 -8.85 -13.17
CA ASP A 1117 -8.00 -7.94 -13.75
C ASP A 1117 -8.28 -6.46 -13.44
N TYR A 1118 -9.54 -6.12 -13.20
CA TYR A 1118 -10.00 -4.77 -12.88
C TYR A 1118 -10.70 -4.68 -11.50
N ALA A 1119 -10.46 -5.64 -10.61
CA ALA A 1119 -10.94 -5.58 -9.22
C ALA A 1119 -10.38 -4.37 -8.45
N ASN A 1120 -9.21 -3.86 -8.85
CA ASN A 1120 -8.61 -2.65 -8.27
C ASN A 1120 -9.00 -1.35 -9.02
N GLY A 1121 -10.02 -1.40 -9.90
CA GLY A 1121 -10.43 -0.29 -10.75
C GLY A 1121 -9.90 -0.41 -12.19
N LEU A 1122 -10.63 0.20 -13.13
CA LEU A 1122 -10.24 0.29 -14.54
C LEU A 1122 -9.01 1.18 -14.71
N ILE A 1123 -8.93 2.32 -14.01
CA ILE A 1123 -7.78 3.23 -14.11
C ILE A 1123 -6.48 2.52 -13.68
N ASN A 1124 -6.52 1.79 -12.57
CA ASN A 1124 -5.37 1.02 -12.09
C ASN A 1124 -5.01 -0.17 -13.00
N MET A 1125 -6.02 -0.82 -13.61
CA MET A 1125 -5.79 -1.84 -14.64
C MET A 1125 -5.01 -1.25 -15.82
N PHE A 1126 -5.41 -0.08 -16.32
CA PHE A 1126 -4.69 0.60 -17.40
C PHE A 1126 -3.29 1.06 -16.97
N ALA A 1127 -3.11 1.55 -15.74
CA ALA A 1127 -1.79 1.90 -15.21
C ALA A 1127 -0.83 0.70 -15.24
N THR A 1128 -1.31 -0.47 -14.82
CA THR A 1128 -0.53 -1.72 -14.83
C THR A 1128 -0.21 -2.16 -16.27
N LYS A 1129 -1.17 -2.04 -17.19
CA LYS A 1129 -1.02 -2.43 -18.60
C LYS A 1129 -0.07 -1.52 -19.38
N THR A 1130 -0.12 -0.21 -19.14
CA THR A 1130 0.71 0.79 -19.84
C THR A 1130 2.03 1.06 -19.13
N ARG A 1131 2.17 0.60 -17.89
CA ARG A 1131 3.27 0.93 -16.95
C ARG A 1131 3.40 2.41 -16.63
N ILE A 1132 2.41 3.22 -16.99
CA ILE A 1132 2.32 4.61 -16.53
C ILE A 1132 2.01 4.58 -15.04
N SER A 1133 2.69 5.42 -14.25
CA SER A 1133 2.42 5.54 -12.82
C SER A 1133 0.91 5.68 -12.53
N PRO A 1134 0.33 4.88 -11.61
CA PRO A 1134 -1.08 5.00 -11.23
C PRO A 1134 -1.46 6.40 -10.75
N ILE A 1135 -0.51 7.13 -10.14
CA ILE A 1135 -0.70 8.51 -9.69
C ILE A 1135 -0.85 9.48 -10.86
N GLU A 1136 -0.24 9.18 -12.02
CA GLU A 1136 -0.43 9.97 -13.23
C GLU A 1136 -1.81 9.73 -13.84
N LEU A 1137 -2.33 8.50 -13.79
CA LEU A 1137 -3.64 8.19 -14.36
C LEU A 1137 -4.81 8.57 -13.43
N ASP A 1138 -4.76 8.28 -12.13
CA ASP A 1138 -5.77 8.69 -11.13
C ASP A 1138 -5.40 10.04 -10.49
N ARG A 1139 -5.41 11.09 -11.31
CA ARG A 1139 -5.17 12.47 -10.86
C ARG A 1139 -6.39 13.00 -10.11
N THR A 1140 -6.31 13.04 -8.78
CA THR A 1140 -7.30 13.77 -7.95
C THR A 1140 -6.78 15.15 -7.52
N GLN A 1141 -7.69 16.14 -7.45
CA GLN A 1141 -7.45 17.47 -6.87
C GLN A 1141 -7.98 17.59 -5.43
N GLY A 1142 -8.62 16.54 -4.89
CA GLY A 1142 -9.15 16.50 -3.54
C GLY A 1142 -8.07 16.39 -2.46
N GLY A 1143 -8.37 16.89 -1.26
CA GLY A 1143 -7.44 16.90 -0.11
C GLY A 1143 -7.20 15.56 0.59
N PHE A 1144 -7.55 14.43 -0.04
CA PHE A 1144 -7.51 13.11 0.61
C PHE A 1144 -6.19 12.36 0.37
N LYS A 1145 -5.16 13.07 -0.13
CA LYS A 1145 -3.87 12.48 -0.54
C LYS A 1145 -2.93 12.16 0.63
#